data_AF-A0A849DWS1-F1
#
_entry.id   AF-A0A849DWS1-F1
#
_cell.length_a   1.000
_cell.length_b   1.000
_cell.length_c   1.000
_cell.angle_alpha   90.00
_cell.angle_beta   90.00
_cell.angle_gamma   90.00
#
_symmetry.space_group_name_H-M   'P 1'
#
loop_
_entity.id
_entity.type
_entity.pdbx_description
1 polymer ?
#
loop_
_entity_poly.entity_id
_entity_poly.type
_entity_poly.pdbx_seq_one_letter_code
_entity_poly.pdbx_strand_id
1 'polypeptide(L)'
;MKILLIVLGALMAELVSATTYPIVDTGQIQAYGTEAGQDAHYLANAPSYKDHGDGTVSDLVTGLMWTQDPGEKMTLAEAEKNAAKCKTGGYRDWRLPTIKELYSLIQLNGTDPDPMSTDTSTLKPFIDDAIFTFKYGDPAKGERIIDSQFATSTKYVSTTMGGNETMFGVNFADGRIKGYPIQTRRGKGRYYVLYVRGNSEYGKNSFKDNDDGTITDEASGLTWMKADSGEGMDWPTALDYAEGMEFAGYSDWRLPNAKELQSIIDYTRSPDTTGSAAIDPIFDATEIINEGGEKDFAHYWTGSTHVGVRKSDTAVYFAFGRSLGWMSDRQSGEKQLMDVHGAGSQRSDPKVGDASRFPYGRGPQGDVIRIDNMVRLVRGGDAIAADAEVKPDSQSEQSPPGERPNQASGRQNRNGPSPDRIFSRFDANNDGRITKDEFKGPERRFLMLDQDNDGAITREEAADAPPPPNRGERPPQQEGAPRPFEVPAEDPTHATLPPVSTSPTDKPNIVFIYADDMGWTGTSLEMIPGETSTRSDFYQTPNLEKLAARGMVFSQAYSPASLCTPSRAAVLTGKTPAELRITTPGGGRPDDSKKLLTLKPETRLPETLPTLGTLLQGEGYTTALLGKWHLGRNDHAGMYGFDFHDGSTQNKCNGTETDPKEIFSLTERGIRFMEESVNAGKPFYLQLSHYAVHAPVQSRPESIGKFEKASPGGIHTAADYAGMTWDLDSSLHQVFQALERLGITDNTYVVFMSDNGAQGNRRKPNNTPLFAGKGTLFEGGIRVPLMIAGPGIKTGYCSTAVCGTDLFATFATWSGASAESENSVDLTPLLTGQAKQFERKQELLFHYPHYGQGPQTPQTALISDEWKLLKDWDAGTSKLFNLDTDIGETKDRSREEPERYAAMVQQMDQRLKETNAQLPTSNPNYDPTATQTTRRRRSLNSN
;
A
#
# COMPACT_ATOMS: atom_id res chain seq x y z
N MET A 1 39.35 1.01 48.86
CA MET A 1 38.91 0.86 47.45
C MET A 1 39.03 -0.59 46.97
N LYS A 2 38.47 -1.55 47.72
CA LYS A 2 38.42 -2.99 47.37
C LYS A 2 37.07 -3.61 47.84
N ILE A 3 36.02 -2.79 47.88
CA ILE A 3 34.62 -3.18 48.23
C ILE A 3 33.63 -2.39 47.34
N LEU A 4 34.04 -1.97 46.13
CA LEU A 4 33.16 -1.27 45.18
C LEU A 4 33.29 -1.86 43.76
N LEU A 5 33.55 -3.17 43.69
CA LEU A 5 33.73 -3.93 42.46
C LEU A 5 32.94 -5.25 42.46
N ILE A 6 32.05 -5.45 43.44
CA ILE A 6 31.24 -6.67 43.59
C ILE A 6 29.71 -6.37 43.60
N VAL A 7 29.29 -5.10 43.55
CA VAL A 7 27.86 -4.72 43.64
C VAL A 7 27.30 -4.10 42.34
N LEU A 8 28.12 -3.92 41.30
CA LEU A 8 27.71 -3.36 39.99
C LEU A 8 27.71 -4.39 38.85
N GLY A 9 27.67 -5.67 39.18
CA GLY A 9 27.67 -6.78 38.21
C GLY A 9 26.37 -7.59 38.16
N ALA A 10 25.28 -7.12 38.75
CA ALA A 10 24.05 -7.91 38.92
C ALA A 10 22.73 -7.23 38.51
N LEU A 11 22.75 -6.07 37.87
CA LEU A 11 21.52 -5.45 37.34
C LEU A 11 21.85 -4.68 36.05
N MET A 12 21.87 -5.39 34.92
CA MET A 12 21.51 -4.90 33.58
C MET A 12 21.67 -6.08 32.62
N ALA A 13 20.67 -6.96 32.63
CA ALA A 13 20.40 -7.94 31.60
C ALA A 13 18.88 -8.05 31.50
N GLU A 14 18.23 -6.97 31.08
CA GLU A 14 16.94 -7.11 30.41
C GLU A 14 17.27 -7.29 28.93
N LEU A 15 17.19 -8.55 28.50
CA LEU A 15 17.33 -8.94 27.11
C LEU A 15 16.25 -8.23 26.28
N VAL A 16 16.66 -7.53 25.23
CA VAL A 16 15.79 -7.42 24.05
C VAL A 16 15.68 -8.84 23.51
N SER A 17 14.55 -9.50 23.75
CA SER A 17 14.28 -10.80 23.13
C SER A 17 14.10 -10.57 21.64
N ALA A 18 15.09 -10.94 20.84
CA ALA A 18 14.91 -11.05 19.40
C ALA A 18 13.83 -12.11 19.14
N THR A 19 12.85 -11.81 18.30
CA THR A 19 11.87 -12.80 17.84
C THR A 19 12.60 -14.00 17.24
N THR A 20 12.10 -15.21 17.52
CA THR A 20 12.75 -16.44 17.06
C THR A 20 12.32 -16.82 15.64
N TYR A 21 11.13 -16.38 15.19
CA TYR A 21 10.74 -16.44 13.78
C TYR A 21 9.64 -15.42 13.41
N PRO A 22 9.69 -14.81 12.22
CA PRO A 22 8.58 -14.03 11.68
C PRO A 22 7.48 -14.96 11.13
N ILE A 23 6.22 -14.55 11.23
CA ILE A 23 5.09 -15.27 10.64
C ILE A 23 4.84 -14.69 9.24
N VAL A 24 4.92 -15.55 8.22
CA VAL A 24 4.55 -15.20 6.85
C VAL A 24 3.04 -14.97 6.73
N ASP A 25 2.64 -14.00 5.92
CA ASP A 25 1.24 -13.62 5.67
C ASP A 25 0.49 -14.68 4.84
N THR A 26 -0.84 -14.66 4.85
CA THR A 26 -1.68 -15.62 4.11
C THR A 26 -1.76 -15.33 2.61
N GLY A 27 -1.31 -14.16 2.15
CA GLY A 27 -1.40 -13.72 0.77
C GLY A 27 -2.79 -13.26 0.34
N GLN A 28 -3.72 -13.09 1.29
CA GLN A 28 -5.03 -12.47 1.03
C GLN A 28 -4.92 -10.95 1.09
N ILE A 29 -4.86 -10.33 -0.08
CA ILE A 29 -4.87 -8.87 -0.25
C ILE A 29 -6.26 -8.33 -0.64
N GLN A 30 -7.26 -9.21 -0.74
CA GLN A 30 -8.64 -8.86 -1.09
C GLN A 30 -9.61 -9.30 0.04
N ALA A 31 -10.65 -8.50 0.25
CA ALA A 31 -11.71 -8.69 1.23
C ALA A 31 -12.89 -9.27 0.51
N TYR A 32 -13.57 -10.11 1.25
CA TYR A 32 -14.62 -10.93 0.69
C TYR A 32 -15.91 -10.65 1.46
N GLY A 33 -16.29 -9.38 1.47
CA GLY A 33 -17.35 -8.82 2.29
C GLY A 33 -17.11 -7.33 2.54
N THR A 34 -18.07 -6.65 3.18
CA THR A 34 -17.99 -5.22 3.51
C THR A 34 -17.47 -4.97 4.93
N GLU A 35 -17.30 -6.02 5.72
CA GLU A 35 -16.86 -5.97 7.10
C GLU A 35 -15.40 -5.50 7.19
N ALA A 36 -15.09 -4.60 8.13
CA ALA A 36 -13.71 -4.21 8.44
C ALA A 36 -13.00 -5.31 9.25
N GLY A 37 -11.68 -5.25 9.39
CA GLY A 37 -10.91 -6.17 10.24
C GLY A 37 -10.61 -7.56 9.65
N GLN A 38 -11.01 -7.82 8.40
CA GLN A 38 -10.61 -9.04 7.67
C GLN A 38 -9.09 -9.06 7.45
N ASP A 39 -8.54 -10.24 7.16
CA ASP A 39 -7.10 -10.48 6.91
C ASP A 39 -6.49 -9.47 5.94
N ALA A 40 -7.16 -9.23 4.82
CA ALA A 40 -6.73 -8.28 3.79
C ALA A 40 -6.71 -6.80 4.24
N HIS A 41 -7.27 -6.47 5.40
CA HIS A 41 -7.13 -5.14 6.01
C HIS A 41 -5.86 -5.02 6.85
N TYR A 42 -4.99 -6.03 6.87
CA TYR A 42 -3.75 -6.03 7.63
C TYR A 42 -2.59 -6.43 6.72
N LEU A 43 -1.55 -5.59 6.67
CA LEU A 43 -0.33 -5.88 5.94
C LEU A 43 0.65 -6.56 6.89
N ALA A 44 1.08 -7.78 6.56
CA ALA A 44 2.09 -8.53 7.30
C ALA A 44 3.22 -9.01 6.35
N ASN A 45 4.08 -9.93 6.81
CA ASN A 45 5.22 -10.43 6.03
C ASN A 45 4.78 -11.17 4.76
N ALA A 46 4.65 -10.46 3.65
CA ALA A 46 4.24 -11.05 2.38
C ALA A 46 5.11 -12.26 2.01
N PRO A 47 4.52 -13.38 1.51
CA PRO A 47 5.28 -14.54 1.07
C PRO A 47 6.37 -14.16 0.06
N SER A 48 7.59 -14.62 0.30
CA SER A 48 8.74 -14.28 -0.53
C SER A 48 9.64 -15.50 -0.70
N TYR A 49 9.83 -15.91 -1.96
CA TYR A 49 10.57 -17.11 -2.32
C TYR A 49 11.69 -16.82 -3.31
N LYS A 50 12.79 -17.55 -3.17
CA LYS A 50 13.90 -17.56 -4.15
C LYS A 50 14.11 -18.97 -4.65
N ASP A 51 13.81 -19.19 -5.93
CA ASP A 51 14.21 -20.40 -6.66
C ASP A 51 15.70 -20.32 -7.00
N HIS A 52 16.46 -21.37 -6.66
CA HIS A 52 17.90 -21.46 -6.94
C HIS A 52 18.22 -22.18 -8.26
N GLY A 53 17.20 -22.70 -8.97
CA GLY A 53 17.37 -23.41 -10.24
C GLY A 53 18.00 -24.80 -10.11
N ASP A 54 18.17 -25.29 -8.88
CA ASP A 54 18.76 -26.59 -8.54
C ASP A 54 17.76 -27.55 -7.86
N GLY A 55 16.47 -27.20 -7.94
CA GLY A 55 15.35 -27.88 -7.28
C GLY A 55 15.13 -27.48 -5.83
N THR A 56 15.85 -26.46 -5.33
CA THR A 56 15.62 -25.87 -4.00
C THR A 56 15.01 -24.47 -4.09
N VAL A 57 14.17 -24.16 -3.09
CA VAL A 57 13.52 -22.86 -2.93
C VAL A 57 13.81 -22.36 -1.52
N SER A 58 14.39 -21.18 -1.39
CA SER A 58 14.46 -20.48 -0.10
C SER A 58 13.18 -19.70 0.16
N ASP A 59 12.61 -19.86 1.34
CA ASP A 59 11.60 -18.97 1.90
C ASP A 59 12.33 -17.86 2.66
N LEU A 60 12.25 -16.63 2.13
CA LEU A 60 12.99 -15.48 2.62
C LEU A 60 12.37 -14.87 3.88
N VAL A 61 11.13 -15.21 4.20
CA VAL A 61 10.47 -14.79 5.45
C VAL A 61 10.85 -15.75 6.56
N THR A 62 10.58 -17.04 6.37
CA THR A 62 10.74 -18.03 7.46
C THR A 62 12.19 -18.46 7.67
N GLY A 63 13.07 -18.19 6.70
CA GLY A 63 14.44 -18.69 6.69
C GLY A 63 14.54 -20.21 6.44
N LEU A 64 13.43 -20.84 6.06
CA LEU A 64 13.38 -22.23 5.65
C LEU A 64 13.82 -22.38 4.19
N MET A 65 14.27 -23.58 3.83
CA MET A 65 14.54 -23.95 2.45
C MET A 65 13.85 -25.27 2.14
N TRP A 66 13.24 -25.34 0.98
CA TRP A 66 12.33 -26.39 0.56
C TRP A 66 12.84 -27.08 -0.70
N THR A 67 12.51 -28.36 -0.86
CA THR A 67 12.50 -28.99 -2.17
C THR A 67 11.35 -28.42 -3.00
N GLN A 68 11.57 -28.21 -4.30
CA GLN A 68 10.58 -27.58 -5.19
C GLN A 68 9.49 -28.55 -5.70
N ASP A 69 9.85 -29.81 -5.98
CA ASP A 69 8.96 -30.83 -6.54
C ASP A 69 8.62 -31.90 -5.50
N PRO A 70 7.32 -32.15 -5.19
CA PRO A 70 6.92 -33.17 -4.24
C PRO A 70 7.04 -34.61 -4.76
N GLY A 71 7.29 -34.79 -6.06
CA GLY A 71 7.44 -36.10 -6.69
C GLY A 71 6.14 -36.92 -6.72
N GLU A 72 6.27 -38.23 -6.50
CA GLU A 72 5.16 -39.17 -6.42
C GLU A 72 4.75 -39.42 -4.96
N LYS A 73 3.46 -39.69 -4.73
CA LYS A 73 2.94 -39.95 -3.38
C LYS A 73 3.64 -41.14 -2.73
N MET A 74 3.97 -41.03 -1.45
CA MET A 74 4.60 -42.09 -0.65
C MET A 74 3.96 -42.22 0.74
N THR A 75 4.18 -43.35 1.40
CA THR A 75 3.72 -43.53 2.79
C THR A 75 4.54 -42.67 3.75
N LEU A 76 3.98 -42.31 4.91
CA LEU A 76 4.69 -41.49 5.91
C LEU A 76 6.05 -42.12 6.32
N ALA A 77 6.09 -43.43 6.53
CA ALA A 77 7.33 -44.14 6.87
C ALA A 77 8.37 -44.12 5.73
N GLU A 78 7.92 -44.09 4.46
CA GLU A 78 8.82 -43.90 3.33
C GLU A 78 9.35 -42.47 3.27
N ALA A 79 8.50 -41.47 3.54
CA ALA A 79 8.87 -40.06 3.57
C ALA A 79 9.94 -39.78 4.63
N GLU A 80 9.74 -40.26 5.87
CA GLU A 80 10.72 -40.15 6.96
C GLU A 80 12.07 -40.76 6.57
N LYS A 81 12.05 -41.95 5.96
CA LYS A 81 13.28 -42.63 5.51
C LYS A 81 13.95 -41.93 4.33
N ASN A 82 13.18 -41.31 3.45
CA ASN A 82 13.66 -40.66 2.24
C ASN A 82 14.21 -39.25 2.52
N ALA A 83 13.76 -38.58 3.58
CA ALA A 83 14.34 -37.31 4.03
C ALA A 83 15.87 -37.41 4.21
N ALA A 84 16.33 -38.42 4.96
CA ALA A 84 17.76 -38.67 5.19
C ALA A 84 18.57 -39.05 3.92
N LYS A 85 17.89 -39.37 2.81
CA LYS A 85 18.50 -39.69 1.52
C LYS A 85 18.41 -38.54 0.52
N CYS A 86 17.60 -37.53 0.80
CA CYS A 86 17.41 -36.38 -0.07
C CYS A 86 18.74 -35.63 -0.23
N LYS A 87 19.07 -35.25 -1.47
CA LYS A 87 20.30 -34.52 -1.81
C LYS A 87 20.06 -33.33 -2.74
N THR A 88 18.82 -32.85 -2.81
CA THR A 88 18.43 -31.72 -3.65
C THR A 88 19.28 -30.49 -3.31
N GLY A 89 19.71 -29.74 -4.34
CA GLY A 89 20.67 -28.63 -4.18
C GLY A 89 22.03 -28.99 -3.55
N GLY A 90 22.38 -30.29 -3.46
CA GLY A 90 23.62 -30.75 -2.84
C GLY A 90 23.59 -30.84 -1.30
N TYR A 91 22.49 -30.46 -0.65
CA TYR A 91 22.33 -30.50 0.81
C TYR A 91 22.04 -31.91 1.34
N ARG A 92 22.24 -32.16 2.64
CA ARG A 92 22.10 -33.52 3.25
C ARG A 92 21.33 -33.54 4.57
N ASP A 93 20.89 -32.38 5.03
CA ASP A 93 20.20 -32.09 6.29
C ASP A 93 18.69 -31.92 6.09
N TRP A 94 18.14 -32.49 5.02
CA TRP A 94 16.72 -32.49 4.72
C TRP A 94 15.92 -33.29 5.75
N ARG A 95 14.76 -32.76 6.15
CA ARG A 95 13.82 -33.39 7.06
C ARG A 95 12.39 -33.25 6.56
N LEU A 96 11.50 -34.09 7.09
CA LEU A 96 10.07 -33.89 6.92
C LEU A 96 9.66 -32.62 7.70
N PRO A 97 8.84 -31.74 7.13
CA PRO A 97 8.41 -30.52 7.81
C PRO A 97 7.45 -30.86 8.94
N THR A 98 7.43 -30.03 9.97
CA THR A 98 6.32 -29.98 10.92
C THR A 98 5.09 -29.38 10.24
N ILE A 99 3.91 -29.51 10.85
CA ILE A 99 2.70 -28.88 10.32
C ILE A 99 2.78 -27.35 10.29
N LYS A 100 3.48 -26.71 11.24
CA LYS A 100 3.67 -25.26 11.24
C LYS A 100 4.57 -24.80 10.10
N GLU A 101 5.63 -25.55 9.82
CA GLU A 101 6.49 -25.28 8.67
C GLU A 101 5.76 -25.49 7.35
N LEU A 102 5.08 -26.62 7.16
CA LEU A 102 4.40 -26.87 5.88
C LEU A 102 3.26 -25.87 5.63
N TYR A 103 2.54 -25.49 6.69
CA TYR A 103 1.46 -24.49 6.58
C TYR A 103 1.97 -23.08 6.29
N SER A 104 3.25 -22.77 6.56
CA SER A 104 3.84 -21.48 6.17
C SER A 104 3.75 -21.22 4.66
N LEU A 105 3.75 -22.28 3.84
CA LEU A 105 3.62 -22.18 2.38
C LEU A 105 2.19 -21.93 1.89
N ILE A 106 1.17 -21.99 2.75
CA ILE A 106 -0.22 -21.87 2.32
C ILE A 106 -0.54 -20.43 1.85
N GLN A 107 -1.26 -20.32 0.75
CA GLN A 107 -1.75 -19.08 0.16
C GLN A 107 -3.28 -19.09 0.15
N LEU A 108 -3.94 -18.30 0.99
CA LEU A 108 -5.41 -18.29 1.10
C LEU A 108 -6.12 -17.55 -0.04
N ASN A 109 -5.37 -17.08 -1.04
CA ASN A 109 -5.90 -16.60 -2.32
C ASN A 109 -6.12 -17.74 -3.37
N GLY A 110 -5.97 -19.01 -2.96
CA GLY A 110 -6.35 -20.20 -3.75
C GLY A 110 -7.87 -20.38 -3.85
N THR A 111 -8.31 -21.37 -4.62
CA THR A 111 -9.74 -21.64 -4.88
C THR A 111 -10.16 -23.03 -4.39
N ASP A 112 -11.04 -23.09 -3.37
CA ASP A 112 -11.59 -24.34 -2.83
C ASP A 112 -12.50 -25.01 -3.87
N PRO A 113 -12.16 -26.22 -4.34
CA PRO A 113 -12.86 -26.88 -5.45
C PRO A 113 -14.14 -27.59 -5.00
N ASP A 114 -15.02 -27.87 -5.97
CA ASP A 114 -16.03 -28.92 -5.79
C ASP A 114 -15.32 -30.29 -5.80
N PRO A 115 -15.35 -31.06 -4.70
CA PRO A 115 -14.65 -32.34 -4.61
C PRO A 115 -15.20 -33.41 -5.57
N MET A 116 -16.37 -33.19 -6.17
CA MET A 116 -16.97 -34.07 -7.18
C MET A 116 -16.61 -33.66 -8.62
N SER A 117 -15.95 -32.52 -8.80
CA SER A 117 -15.46 -32.08 -10.10
C SER A 117 -14.28 -32.93 -10.56
N THR A 118 -14.13 -33.05 -11.88
CA THR A 118 -12.92 -33.56 -12.54
C THR A 118 -12.17 -32.47 -13.30
N ASP A 119 -12.76 -31.27 -13.39
CA ASP A 119 -12.17 -30.12 -14.06
C ASP A 119 -11.33 -29.31 -13.05
N THR A 120 -10.09 -29.06 -13.43
CA THR A 120 -9.10 -28.28 -12.66
C THR A 120 -8.68 -27.00 -13.39
N SER A 121 -9.19 -26.76 -14.59
CA SER A 121 -8.71 -25.70 -15.50
C SER A 121 -8.92 -24.27 -14.96
N THR A 122 -9.87 -24.10 -14.05
CA THR A 122 -10.19 -22.80 -13.42
C THR A 122 -9.74 -22.72 -11.96
N LEU A 123 -9.02 -23.72 -11.46
CA LEU A 123 -8.63 -23.77 -10.05
C LEU A 123 -7.23 -23.20 -9.87
N LYS A 124 -7.06 -22.39 -8.82
CA LYS A 124 -5.76 -21.99 -8.31
C LYS A 124 -5.47 -22.77 -7.02
N PRO A 125 -4.34 -23.47 -6.89
CA PRO A 125 -4.00 -24.15 -5.65
C PRO A 125 -3.65 -23.14 -4.54
N PHE A 126 -3.74 -23.59 -3.30
CA PHE A 126 -3.41 -22.79 -2.09
C PHE A 126 -1.91 -22.77 -1.81
N ILE A 127 -1.07 -22.78 -2.84
CA ILE A 127 0.38 -22.67 -2.79
C ILE A 127 0.83 -21.85 -4.00
N ASP A 128 1.97 -21.18 -3.93
CA ASP A 128 2.56 -20.51 -5.08
C ASP A 128 3.02 -21.55 -6.11
N ASP A 129 2.18 -21.80 -7.12
CA ASP A 129 2.40 -22.78 -8.17
C ASP A 129 3.31 -22.28 -9.31
N ALA A 130 3.74 -21.02 -9.26
CA ALA A 130 4.84 -20.51 -10.07
C ALA A 130 6.21 -20.92 -9.48
N ILE A 131 6.26 -21.12 -8.16
CA ILE A 131 7.48 -21.48 -7.44
C ILE A 131 7.54 -22.98 -7.13
N PHE A 132 6.45 -23.56 -6.64
CA PHE A 132 6.39 -24.97 -6.24
C PHE A 132 5.64 -25.80 -7.26
N THR A 133 6.14 -27.01 -7.54
CA THR A 133 5.39 -27.94 -8.38
C THR A 133 4.18 -28.45 -7.60
N PHE A 134 2.98 -28.22 -8.13
CA PHE A 134 1.73 -28.69 -7.54
C PHE A 134 0.99 -29.66 -8.47
N LYS A 135 0.29 -30.64 -7.88
CA LYS A 135 -0.51 -31.63 -8.62
C LYS A 135 -1.84 -31.86 -7.91
N TYR A 136 -2.96 -31.69 -8.62
CA TYR A 136 -4.25 -32.20 -8.16
C TYR A 136 -4.26 -33.74 -8.15
N GLY A 137 -5.21 -34.35 -7.44
CA GLY A 137 -5.45 -35.78 -7.56
C GLY A 137 -5.88 -36.17 -8.97
N ASP A 138 -5.58 -37.40 -9.39
CA ASP A 138 -5.76 -37.90 -10.76
C ASP A 138 -7.04 -38.76 -10.92
N PRO A 139 -8.13 -38.23 -11.53
CA PRO A 139 -9.35 -39.00 -11.76
C PRO A 139 -9.16 -40.23 -12.65
N ALA A 140 -8.16 -40.26 -13.53
CA ALA A 140 -7.86 -41.44 -14.35
C ALA A 140 -7.33 -42.61 -13.50
N LYS A 141 -6.79 -42.32 -12.30
CA LYS A 141 -6.38 -43.32 -11.30
C LYS A 141 -7.44 -43.58 -10.23
N GLY A 142 -8.64 -43.01 -10.39
CA GLY A 142 -9.74 -43.14 -9.44
C GLY A 142 -9.61 -42.22 -8.21
N GLU A 143 -8.76 -41.19 -8.28
CA GLU A 143 -8.63 -40.17 -7.25
C GLU A 143 -9.61 -39.01 -7.50
N ARG A 144 -10.05 -38.33 -6.44
CA ARG A 144 -10.70 -37.03 -6.57
C ARG A 144 -9.63 -35.95 -6.75
N ILE A 145 -9.98 -34.82 -7.36
CA ILE A 145 -9.03 -33.70 -7.54
C ILE A 145 -8.45 -33.19 -6.20
N ILE A 146 -9.21 -33.32 -5.11
CA ILE A 146 -8.79 -32.97 -3.75
C ILE A 146 -7.93 -34.04 -3.07
N ASP A 147 -7.70 -35.19 -3.70
CA ASP A 147 -6.81 -36.23 -3.16
C ASP A 147 -5.34 -35.83 -3.38
N SER A 148 -4.92 -34.70 -2.80
CA SER A 148 -3.59 -34.09 -2.92
C SER A 148 -3.01 -33.69 -1.56
N GLN A 149 -3.04 -34.63 -0.62
CA GLN A 149 -2.57 -34.41 0.74
C GLN A 149 -1.03 -34.41 0.84
N PHE A 150 -0.45 -33.45 1.56
CA PHE A 150 0.98 -33.35 1.83
C PHE A 150 1.30 -33.77 3.27
N ALA A 151 2.35 -34.57 3.42
CA ALA A 151 2.75 -35.15 4.70
C ALA A 151 3.62 -34.22 5.55
N THR A 152 3.47 -34.35 6.87
CA THR A 152 4.29 -33.67 7.89
C THR A 152 4.75 -34.67 8.94
N SER A 153 5.71 -34.28 9.78
CA SER A 153 6.13 -35.06 10.95
C SER A 153 5.18 -34.92 12.14
N THR A 154 4.18 -34.04 12.08
CA THR A 154 3.30 -33.74 13.21
C THR A 154 2.16 -34.75 13.28
N LYS A 155 2.24 -35.66 14.25
CA LYS A 155 1.17 -36.62 14.55
C LYS A 155 0.13 -36.03 15.48
N TYR A 156 -1.13 -36.41 15.30
CA TYR A 156 -2.16 -36.15 16.29
C TYR A 156 -1.94 -37.05 17.50
N VAL A 157 -2.06 -36.48 18.70
CA VAL A 157 -1.81 -37.19 19.97
C VAL A 157 -2.97 -38.10 20.40
N SER A 158 -4.09 -38.04 19.69
CA SER A 158 -5.23 -38.97 19.81
C SER A 158 -5.46 -39.69 18.47
N THR A 159 -6.67 -40.20 18.25
CA THR A 159 -7.04 -40.95 17.05
C THR A 159 -8.23 -40.31 16.35
N THR A 160 -8.37 -40.57 15.05
CA THR A 160 -9.52 -40.09 14.25
C THR A 160 -10.22 -41.24 13.52
N MET A 161 -11.44 -40.99 13.05
CA MET A 161 -12.19 -41.87 12.14
C MET A 161 -12.31 -43.33 12.64
N GLY A 162 -12.67 -43.51 13.91
CA GLY A 162 -12.84 -44.84 14.51
C GLY A 162 -11.52 -45.47 14.99
N GLY A 163 -10.65 -44.68 15.61
CA GLY A 163 -9.46 -45.18 16.32
C GLY A 163 -8.17 -45.25 15.51
N ASN A 164 -8.08 -44.57 14.36
CA ASN A 164 -6.87 -44.62 13.53
C ASN A 164 -5.81 -43.62 14.00
N GLU A 165 -4.55 -44.08 14.05
CA GLU A 165 -3.38 -43.20 14.20
C GLU A 165 -3.32 -42.20 13.05
N THR A 166 -3.12 -40.92 13.38
CA THR A 166 -3.38 -39.80 12.47
C THR A 166 -2.20 -38.83 12.44
N MET A 167 -1.91 -38.29 11.27
CA MET A 167 -0.93 -37.23 11.02
C MET A 167 -1.67 -35.98 10.55
N PHE A 168 -1.27 -34.80 11.02
CA PHE A 168 -1.74 -33.55 10.42
C PHE A 168 -1.00 -33.33 9.10
N GLY A 169 -1.74 -33.03 8.03
CA GLY A 169 -1.15 -32.61 6.77
C GLY A 169 -1.87 -31.39 6.21
N VAL A 170 -1.22 -30.77 5.23
CA VAL A 170 -1.79 -29.66 4.45
C VAL A 170 -2.29 -30.21 3.13
N ASN A 171 -3.46 -29.78 2.69
CA ASN A 171 -3.95 -30.08 1.34
C ASN A 171 -4.04 -28.78 0.55
N PHE A 172 -3.01 -28.50 -0.25
CA PHE A 172 -2.98 -27.30 -1.08
C PHE A 172 -4.02 -27.32 -2.21
N ALA A 173 -4.72 -28.45 -2.45
CA ALA A 173 -5.87 -28.47 -3.36
C ALA A 173 -7.12 -27.81 -2.75
N ASP A 174 -7.31 -27.92 -1.43
CA ASP A 174 -8.54 -27.49 -0.74
C ASP A 174 -8.30 -26.54 0.45
N GLY A 175 -7.06 -26.06 0.62
CA GLY A 175 -6.71 -24.97 1.53
C GLY A 175 -6.84 -25.31 3.01
N ARG A 176 -6.67 -26.57 3.43
CA ARG A 176 -6.93 -27.01 4.82
C ARG A 176 -5.80 -27.80 5.48
N ILE A 177 -5.73 -27.68 6.81
CA ILE A 177 -5.04 -28.65 7.68
C ILE A 177 -6.04 -29.72 8.11
N LYS A 178 -5.78 -30.98 7.78
CA LYS A 178 -6.64 -32.11 8.17
C LYS A 178 -5.83 -33.22 8.82
N GLY A 179 -6.50 -33.96 9.70
CA GLY A 179 -6.01 -35.24 10.19
C GLY A 179 -6.16 -36.33 9.14
N TYR A 180 -5.06 -36.95 8.76
CA TYR A 180 -5.00 -38.08 7.83
C TYR A 180 -4.56 -39.37 8.53
N PRO A 181 -5.38 -40.43 8.47
CA PRO A 181 -5.02 -41.74 8.98
C PRO A 181 -3.76 -42.29 8.29
N ILE A 182 -2.73 -42.58 9.07
CA ILE A 182 -1.47 -43.13 8.56
C ILE A 182 -1.71 -44.53 7.99
N GLN A 183 -2.62 -45.27 8.61
CA GLN A 183 -3.08 -46.58 8.18
C GLN A 183 -4.60 -46.63 8.25
N THR A 184 -5.21 -47.18 7.19
CA THR A 184 -6.64 -47.48 7.15
C THR A 184 -6.86 -48.97 6.92
N ARG A 185 -8.11 -49.42 7.05
CA ARG A 185 -8.53 -50.78 6.67
C ARG A 185 -8.23 -51.12 5.19
N ARG A 186 -7.98 -50.12 4.33
CA ARG A 186 -7.67 -50.27 2.90
C ARG A 186 -6.17 -50.25 2.57
N GLY A 187 -5.32 -50.03 3.57
CA GLY A 187 -3.87 -49.94 3.40
C GLY A 187 -3.27 -48.67 4.01
N LYS A 188 -1.96 -48.48 3.78
CA LYS A 188 -1.21 -47.31 4.24
C LYS A 188 -1.56 -46.08 3.40
N GLY A 189 -1.82 -44.95 4.05
CA GLY A 189 -2.05 -43.68 3.36
C GLY A 189 -0.80 -43.27 2.56
N ARG A 190 -1.02 -42.62 1.41
CA ARG A 190 0.06 -42.12 0.53
C ARG A 190 -0.14 -40.63 0.28
N TYR A 191 0.94 -39.88 0.40
CA TYR A 191 0.94 -38.41 0.49
C TYR A 191 2.06 -37.82 -0.36
N TYR A 192 1.85 -36.62 -0.88
CA TYR A 192 2.92 -35.79 -1.43
C TYR A 192 3.86 -35.31 -0.33
N VAL A 193 5.12 -35.00 -0.65
CA VAL A 193 6.13 -34.62 0.33
C VAL A 193 7.02 -33.52 -0.21
N LEU A 194 7.03 -32.37 0.46
CA LEU A 194 8.13 -31.40 0.33
C LEU A 194 9.05 -31.59 1.54
N TYR A 195 10.35 -31.74 1.32
CA TYR A 195 11.32 -31.73 2.40
C TYR A 195 11.76 -30.31 2.70
N VAL A 196 12.08 -30.06 3.95
CA VAL A 196 12.52 -28.76 4.45
C VAL A 196 13.89 -28.88 5.12
N ARG A 197 14.62 -27.78 5.15
CA ARG A 197 15.86 -27.58 5.91
C ARG A 197 15.95 -26.12 6.37
N GLY A 198 16.91 -25.82 7.24
CA GLY A 198 17.02 -24.49 7.85
C GLY A 198 16.04 -24.29 9.00
N ASN A 199 16.14 -23.10 9.61
CA ASN A 199 15.42 -22.59 10.79
C ASN A 199 14.67 -23.65 11.63
N SER A 200 15.39 -24.34 12.52
CA SER A 200 14.79 -25.33 13.41
C SER A 200 13.90 -24.75 14.50
N GLU A 201 13.90 -23.43 14.67
CA GLU A 201 13.10 -22.74 15.70
C GLU A 201 11.72 -22.33 15.19
N TYR A 202 11.50 -22.36 13.86
CA TYR A 202 10.23 -21.99 13.26
C TYR A 202 9.07 -22.84 13.81
N GLY A 203 8.06 -22.17 14.37
CA GLY A 203 6.87 -22.78 14.94
C GLY A 203 6.99 -23.25 16.39
N LYS A 204 8.14 -23.06 17.06
CA LYS A 204 8.25 -23.31 18.50
C LYS A 204 7.68 -22.14 19.30
N ASN A 205 6.68 -22.41 20.11
CA ASN A 205 6.07 -21.39 20.97
C ASN A 205 6.99 -20.95 22.11
N SER A 206 6.97 -19.67 22.44
CA SER A 206 7.57 -19.10 23.65
C SER A 206 6.62 -18.04 24.21
N PHE A 207 5.92 -18.36 25.30
CA PHE A 207 4.90 -17.48 25.85
C PHE A 207 5.28 -16.97 27.23
N LYS A 208 4.97 -15.70 27.46
CA LYS A 208 5.12 -15.03 28.74
C LYS A 208 3.81 -14.34 29.13
N ASP A 209 3.31 -14.65 30.32
CA ASP A 209 2.19 -13.94 30.92
C ASP A 209 2.65 -12.54 31.35
N ASN A 210 1.88 -11.52 31.01
CA ASN A 210 2.17 -10.14 31.39
C ASN A 210 1.47 -9.73 32.69
N ASP A 211 0.71 -10.64 33.33
CA ASP A 211 -0.05 -10.42 34.56
C ASP A 211 -1.11 -9.30 34.46
N ASP A 212 -1.47 -8.89 33.24
CA ASP A 212 -2.50 -7.89 32.92
C ASP A 212 -3.66 -8.47 32.07
N GLY A 213 -3.67 -9.79 31.91
CA GLY A 213 -4.60 -10.52 31.04
C GLY A 213 -4.16 -10.61 29.58
N THR A 214 -2.93 -10.19 29.26
CA THR A 214 -2.27 -10.42 27.96
C THR A 214 -1.12 -11.41 28.07
N ILE A 215 -0.78 -12.05 26.95
CA ILE A 215 0.37 -12.95 26.80
C ILE A 215 1.23 -12.45 25.67
N THR A 216 2.53 -12.26 25.94
CA THR A 216 3.52 -12.01 24.90
C THR A 216 3.99 -13.34 24.31
N ASP A 217 3.87 -13.47 22.99
CA ASP A 217 4.53 -14.50 22.22
C ASP A 217 5.92 -14.00 21.83
N GLU A 218 6.92 -14.38 22.62
CA GLU A 218 8.32 -14.00 22.41
C GLU A 218 8.90 -14.62 21.13
N ALA A 219 8.27 -15.68 20.60
CA ALA A 219 8.72 -16.32 19.37
C ALA A 219 8.36 -15.50 18.13
N SER A 220 7.13 -15.00 18.06
CA SER A 220 6.60 -14.26 16.91
C SER A 220 6.58 -12.73 17.08
N GLY A 221 6.71 -12.23 18.30
CA GLY A 221 6.56 -10.81 18.63
C GLY A 221 5.11 -10.35 18.77
N LEU A 222 4.14 -11.27 18.68
CA LEU A 222 2.71 -10.97 18.86
C LEU A 222 2.36 -10.84 20.35
N THR A 223 1.27 -10.11 20.63
CA THR A 223 0.64 -10.09 21.96
C THR A 223 -0.81 -10.55 21.83
N TRP A 224 -1.20 -11.47 22.70
CA TRP A 224 -2.49 -12.16 22.67
C TRP A 224 -3.31 -11.83 23.91
N MET A 225 -4.64 -11.81 23.79
CA MET A 225 -5.50 -11.89 24.97
C MET A 225 -5.39 -13.27 25.61
N LYS A 226 -5.27 -13.31 26.94
CA LYS A 226 -5.20 -14.55 27.71
C LYS A 226 -6.53 -15.30 27.77
N ALA A 227 -7.64 -14.59 27.88
CA ALA A 227 -8.98 -15.15 27.77
C ALA A 227 -9.46 -15.17 26.31
N ASP A 228 -10.33 -16.13 25.98
CA ASP A 228 -11.17 -16.07 24.79
C ASP A 228 -12.48 -15.32 25.07
N SER A 229 -13.34 -15.19 24.06
CA SER A 229 -14.62 -14.47 24.19
C SER A 229 -15.63 -15.08 25.15
N GLY A 230 -15.44 -16.31 25.65
CA GLY A 230 -16.40 -17.01 26.50
C GLY A 230 -17.68 -17.50 25.80
N GLU A 231 -18.06 -16.87 24.69
CA GLU A 231 -19.20 -17.27 23.86
C GLU A 231 -18.84 -17.21 22.36
N GLY A 232 -19.52 -18.05 21.57
CA GLY A 232 -19.37 -18.09 20.11
C GLY A 232 -20.18 -17.00 19.42
N MET A 233 -19.71 -16.57 18.26
CA MET A 233 -20.37 -15.54 17.45
C MET A 233 -20.11 -15.79 15.96
N ASP A 234 -21.03 -15.31 15.11
CA ASP A 234 -20.83 -15.35 13.67
C ASP A 234 -19.65 -14.45 13.24
N TRP A 235 -19.18 -14.64 12.01
CA TRP A 235 -17.93 -14.03 11.59
C TRP A 235 -17.96 -12.50 11.49
N PRO A 236 -19.03 -11.85 10.96
CA PRO A 236 -19.16 -10.40 11.05
C PRO A 236 -19.18 -9.87 12.48
N THR A 237 -19.90 -10.55 13.40
CA THR A 237 -19.93 -10.16 14.81
C THR A 237 -18.55 -10.31 15.46
N ALA A 238 -17.78 -11.33 15.08
CA ALA A 238 -16.40 -11.54 15.51
C ALA A 238 -15.47 -10.39 15.10
N LEU A 239 -15.61 -9.90 13.87
CA LEU A 239 -14.86 -8.75 13.37
C LEU A 239 -15.23 -7.48 14.12
N ASP A 240 -16.52 -7.20 14.27
CA ASP A 240 -17.01 -6.03 15.02
C ASP A 240 -16.57 -6.08 16.50
N TYR A 241 -16.57 -7.27 17.11
CA TYR A 241 -16.09 -7.51 18.47
C TYR A 241 -14.59 -7.18 18.59
N ALA A 242 -13.79 -7.55 17.60
CA ALA A 242 -12.35 -7.31 17.60
C ALA A 242 -12.04 -5.81 17.44
N GLU A 243 -12.60 -5.16 16.41
CA GLU A 243 -12.37 -3.74 16.10
C GLU A 243 -12.87 -2.80 17.20
N GLY A 244 -13.87 -3.22 17.98
CA GLY A 244 -14.40 -2.46 19.11
C GLY A 244 -13.67 -2.69 20.44
N MET A 245 -12.62 -3.53 20.48
CA MET A 245 -11.99 -3.94 21.73
C MET A 245 -10.99 -2.91 22.26
N GLU A 246 -11.21 -2.49 23.51
CA GLU A 246 -10.22 -1.78 24.34
C GLU A 246 -9.87 -2.66 25.54
N PHE A 247 -8.65 -3.18 25.59
CA PHE A 247 -8.21 -4.09 26.66
C PHE A 247 -6.73 -3.90 26.98
N ALA A 248 -6.38 -3.99 28.27
CA ALA A 248 -5.02 -3.78 28.81
C ALA A 248 -4.36 -2.46 28.36
N GLY A 249 -5.15 -1.41 28.11
CA GLY A 249 -4.67 -0.11 27.65
C GLY A 249 -4.41 -0.03 26.14
N TYR A 250 -4.82 -1.02 25.36
CA TYR A 250 -4.65 -1.09 23.92
C TYR A 250 -6.00 -1.15 23.19
N SER A 251 -6.04 -0.59 21.98
CA SER A 251 -7.24 -0.46 21.14
C SER A 251 -7.03 -0.94 19.69
N ASP A 252 -5.89 -1.59 19.42
CA ASP A 252 -5.47 -2.14 18.12
C ASP A 252 -5.61 -3.66 18.08
N TRP A 253 -6.57 -4.20 18.84
CA TRP A 253 -6.89 -5.62 18.86
C TRP A 253 -7.62 -6.01 17.59
N ARG A 254 -7.30 -7.20 17.07
CA ARG A 254 -7.89 -7.73 15.83
C ARG A 254 -8.07 -9.24 15.88
N LEU A 255 -8.87 -9.77 14.96
CA LEU A 255 -8.81 -11.21 14.69
C LEU A 255 -7.44 -11.55 14.10
N PRO A 256 -6.81 -12.65 14.53
CA PRO A 256 -5.60 -13.14 13.91
C PRO A 256 -5.88 -13.64 12.49
N ASN A 257 -4.92 -13.51 11.59
CA ASN A 257 -4.98 -14.26 10.34
C ASN A 257 -4.78 -15.77 10.59
N ALA A 258 -5.01 -16.60 9.58
CA ALA A 258 -4.94 -18.05 9.73
C ALA A 258 -3.58 -18.57 10.21
N LYS A 259 -2.46 -17.95 9.79
CA LYS A 259 -1.11 -18.40 10.17
C LYS A 259 -0.74 -17.93 11.57
N GLU A 260 -1.18 -16.74 11.98
CA GLU A 260 -1.05 -16.25 13.35
C GLU A 260 -1.81 -17.12 14.33
N LEU A 261 -3.08 -17.46 14.06
CA LEU A 261 -3.85 -18.33 14.96
C LEU A 261 -3.26 -19.75 15.02
N GLN A 262 -2.75 -20.27 13.89
CA GLN A 262 -2.05 -21.55 13.88
C GLN A 262 -0.79 -21.52 14.75
N SER A 263 -0.12 -20.37 14.82
CA SER A 263 1.14 -20.24 15.54
C SER A 263 0.99 -20.59 17.01
N ILE A 264 -0.17 -20.35 17.65
CA ILE A 264 -0.41 -20.63 19.07
C ILE A 264 -0.95 -22.03 19.37
N ILE A 265 -1.20 -22.86 18.35
CA ILE A 265 -1.68 -24.23 18.57
C ILE A 265 -0.55 -25.11 19.12
N ASP A 266 -0.86 -25.81 20.19
CA ASP A 266 -0.03 -26.86 20.75
C ASP A 266 -0.53 -28.23 20.29
N TYR A 267 0.08 -28.74 19.23
CA TYR A 267 -0.22 -30.05 18.63
C TYR A 267 0.13 -31.25 19.54
N THR A 268 0.72 -31.03 20.71
CA THR A 268 0.98 -32.09 21.71
C THR A 268 -0.20 -32.31 22.67
N ARG A 269 -1.26 -31.53 22.53
CA ARG A 269 -2.41 -31.50 23.45
C ARG A 269 -3.72 -31.80 22.72
N SER A 270 -4.67 -32.40 23.42
CA SER A 270 -6.02 -32.64 22.91
C SER A 270 -7.00 -32.92 24.05
N PRO A 271 -8.32 -32.79 23.80
CA PRO A 271 -9.33 -33.15 24.79
C PRO A 271 -9.20 -34.60 25.27
N ASP A 272 -8.88 -35.53 24.36
CA ASP A 272 -8.79 -36.97 24.67
C ASP A 272 -7.52 -37.36 25.43
N THR A 273 -6.40 -36.65 25.18
CA THR A 273 -5.09 -37.03 25.72
C THR A 273 -4.74 -36.25 26.98
N THR A 274 -5.05 -34.96 27.00
CA THR A 274 -4.65 -34.05 28.08
C THR A 274 -5.82 -33.46 28.86
N GLY A 275 -7.06 -33.71 28.43
CA GLY A 275 -8.24 -33.11 29.05
C GLY A 275 -8.29 -31.59 28.88
N SER A 276 -7.63 -31.05 27.84
CA SER A 276 -7.51 -29.61 27.59
C SER A 276 -7.65 -29.28 26.11
N ALA A 277 -7.84 -28.00 25.80
CA ALA A 277 -7.67 -27.48 24.45
C ALA A 277 -6.24 -27.73 23.92
N ALA A 278 -6.10 -27.72 22.59
CA ALA A 278 -4.83 -27.78 21.86
C ALA A 278 -4.08 -26.43 21.89
N ILE A 279 -3.83 -25.89 23.08
CA ILE A 279 -3.13 -24.62 23.34
C ILE A 279 -2.34 -24.75 24.64
N ASP A 280 -1.29 -23.93 24.78
CA ASP A 280 -0.53 -23.85 26.02
C ASP A 280 -1.43 -23.45 27.21
N PRO A 281 -1.33 -24.12 28.38
CA PRO A 281 -2.14 -23.82 29.57
C PRO A 281 -2.00 -22.41 30.13
N ILE A 282 -1.03 -21.61 29.66
CA ILE A 282 -0.94 -20.19 29.98
C ILE A 282 -2.16 -19.41 29.45
N PHE A 283 -2.82 -19.90 28.39
CA PHE A 283 -4.06 -19.34 27.87
C PHE A 283 -5.28 -19.97 28.56
N ASP A 284 -6.28 -19.15 28.87
CA ASP A 284 -7.57 -19.61 29.33
C ASP A 284 -8.40 -20.07 28.13
N ALA A 285 -8.91 -21.30 28.15
CA ALA A 285 -9.76 -21.83 27.09
C ALA A 285 -11.13 -22.24 27.64
N THR A 286 -12.19 -21.69 27.07
CA THR A 286 -13.56 -21.96 27.53
C THR A 286 -13.98 -23.39 27.16
N GLU A 287 -14.43 -24.15 28.17
CA GLU A 287 -15.02 -25.48 27.99
C GLU A 287 -16.45 -25.35 27.42
N ILE A 288 -16.75 -26.15 26.41
CA ILE A 288 -18.07 -26.23 25.79
C ILE A 288 -18.63 -27.65 25.88
N ILE A 289 -19.92 -27.80 25.57
CA ILE A 289 -20.52 -29.09 25.27
C ILE A 289 -20.62 -29.20 23.75
N ASN A 290 -19.94 -30.19 23.17
CA ASN A 290 -19.93 -30.41 21.72
C ASN A 290 -21.26 -31.03 21.24
N GLU A 291 -21.34 -31.24 19.93
CA GLU A 291 -22.51 -31.77 19.23
C GLU A 291 -22.85 -33.22 19.61
N GLY A 292 -21.92 -33.93 20.27
CA GLY A 292 -22.12 -35.25 20.84
C GLY A 292 -22.58 -35.24 22.31
N GLY A 293 -22.72 -34.07 22.92
CA GLY A 293 -23.07 -33.94 24.35
C GLY A 293 -21.87 -34.13 25.29
N GLU A 294 -20.65 -34.08 24.78
CA GLU A 294 -19.42 -34.30 25.54
C GLU A 294 -18.71 -32.98 25.85
N LYS A 295 -17.95 -32.96 26.96
CA LYS A 295 -17.05 -31.84 27.27
C LYS A 295 -15.96 -31.72 26.20
N ASP A 296 -15.77 -30.50 25.72
CA ASP A 296 -14.85 -30.18 24.64
C ASP A 296 -14.41 -28.71 24.70
N PHE A 297 -13.68 -28.26 23.68
CA PHE A 297 -13.25 -26.88 23.53
C PHE A 297 -13.68 -26.29 22.19
N ALA A 298 -13.76 -24.97 22.15
CA ALA A 298 -14.29 -24.26 21.00
C ALA A 298 -13.37 -24.30 19.77
N HIS A 299 -13.91 -23.80 18.67
CA HIS A 299 -13.13 -23.38 17.52
C HIS A 299 -12.98 -21.87 17.59
N TYR A 300 -11.87 -21.33 17.07
CA TYR A 300 -11.67 -19.89 16.99
C TYR A 300 -11.64 -19.38 15.56
N TRP A 301 -12.33 -18.27 15.33
CA TRP A 301 -12.32 -17.55 14.06
C TRP A 301 -10.95 -16.92 13.78
N THR A 302 -10.67 -16.78 12.49
CA THR A 302 -9.58 -15.96 11.95
C THR A 302 -10.17 -14.80 11.15
N GLY A 303 -9.38 -13.78 10.85
CA GLY A 303 -9.74 -12.75 9.88
C GLY A 303 -9.72 -13.24 8.42
N SER A 304 -9.24 -14.45 8.16
CA SER A 304 -9.03 -14.97 6.80
C SER A 304 -10.30 -15.59 6.19
N THR A 305 -10.57 -15.27 4.93
CA THR A 305 -11.67 -15.88 4.17
C THR A 305 -11.23 -17.22 3.59
N HIS A 306 -12.13 -18.19 3.41
CA HIS A 306 -11.87 -19.35 2.56
C HIS A 306 -12.61 -19.19 1.23
N VAL A 307 -11.86 -18.95 0.15
CA VAL A 307 -12.42 -18.62 -1.17
C VAL A 307 -12.75 -19.90 -1.93
N GLY A 308 -13.97 -20.04 -2.43
CA GLY A 308 -14.42 -21.14 -3.29
C GLY A 308 -14.73 -20.71 -4.72
N VAL A 309 -14.90 -21.67 -5.63
CA VAL A 309 -15.08 -21.45 -7.10
C VAL A 309 -16.16 -20.43 -7.46
N ARG A 310 -17.23 -20.34 -6.66
CA ARG A 310 -18.38 -19.47 -6.95
C ARG A 310 -18.82 -18.60 -5.78
N LYS A 311 -18.13 -18.67 -4.64
CA LYS A 311 -18.55 -18.01 -3.40
C LYS A 311 -17.36 -17.76 -2.48
N SER A 312 -17.42 -16.65 -1.76
CA SER A 312 -16.49 -16.29 -0.69
C SER A 312 -17.22 -16.17 0.66
N ASP A 313 -18.28 -16.96 0.83
CA ASP A 313 -19.23 -16.93 1.95
C ASP A 313 -18.77 -17.74 3.17
N THR A 314 -17.53 -18.25 3.16
CA THR A 314 -16.94 -19.01 4.27
C THR A 314 -15.68 -18.35 4.81
N ALA A 315 -15.46 -18.41 6.11
CA ALA A 315 -14.25 -17.94 6.77
C ALA A 315 -13.46 -19.10 7.39
N VAL A 316 -12.17 -18.90 7.64
CA VAL A 316 -11.27 -19.91 8.21
C VAL A 316 -11.37 -19.92 9.74
N TYR A 317 -11.42 -21.12 10.32
CA TYR A 317 -11.30 -21.34 11.76
C TYR A 317 -10.32 -22.47 12.07
N PHE A 318 -9.81 -22.48 13.29
CA PHE A 318 -9.04 -23.59 13.85
C PHE A 318 -9.78 -24.26 15.00
N ALA A 319 -9.75 -25.59 15.04
CA ALA A 319 -10.37 -26.38 16.09
C ALA A 319 -9.38 -26.60 17.24
N PHE A 320 -9.67 -26.06 18.43
CA PHE A 320 -8.85 -26.29 19.62
C PHE A 320 -9.38 -27.46 20.47
N GLY A 321 -10.65 -27.83 20.26
CA GLY A 321 -11.25 -29.10 20.66
C GLY A 321 -11.31 -30.12 19.53
N ARG A 322 -12.09 -31.20 19.73
CA ARG A 322 -12.26 -32.26 18.71
C ARG A 322 -12.88 -31.70 17.44
N SER A 323 -12.42 -32.21 16.29
CA SER A 323 -12.87 -31.73 14.99
C SER A 323 -13.88 -32.73 14.41
N LEU A 324 -15.14 -32.60 14.86
CA LEU A 324 -16.18 -33.60 14.63
C LEU A 324 -16.71 -33.62 13.18
N GLY A 325 -17.23 -34.78 12.78
CA GLY A 325 -17.91 -34.99 11.51
C GLY A 325 -18.88 -36.18 11.54
N TRP A 326 -19.96 -36.09 10.76
CA TRP A 326 -20.98 -37.12 10.57
C TRP A 326 -20.59 -38.08 9.45
N MET A 327 -19.69 -38.99 9.77
CA MET A 327 -19.23 -40.02 8.83
C MET A 327 -20.32 -41.07 8.60
N SER A 328 -20.62 -41.36 7.34
CA SER A 328 -21.54 -42.44 6.96
C SER A 328 -20.82 -43.79 6.97
N ASP A 329 -21.35 -44.75 7.72
CA ASP A 329 -20.92 -46.15 7.65
C ASP A 329 -21.22 -46.69 6.24
N ARG A 330 -20.21 -47.31 5.62
CA ARG A 330 -20.31 -47.75 4.23
C ARG A 330 -21.21 -48.97 4.01
N GLN A 331 -21.52 -49.74 5.06
CA GLN A 331 -22.36 -50.94 4.97
C GLN A 331 -23.81 -50.64 5.32
N SER A 332 -24.06 -49.89 6.38
CA SER A 332 -25.42 -49.55 6.82
C SER A 332 -25.93 -48.22 6.26
N GLY A 333 -25.03 -47.33 5.80
CA GLY A 333 -25.35 -45.95 5.44
C GLY A 333 -25.59 -45.04 6.63
N GLU A 334 -25.59 -45.59 7.86
CA GLU A 334 -25.85 -44.87 9.10
C GLU A 334 -24.77 -43.83 9.38
N LYS A 335 -25.17 -42.62 9.77
CA LYS A 335 -24.23 -41.55 10.09
C LYS A 335 -23.85 -41.59 11.55
N GLN A 336 -22.54 -41.56 11.82
CA GLN A 336 -21.98 -41.55 13.16
C GLN A 336 -21.15 -40.30 13.35
N LEU A 337 -21.39 -39.60 14.44
CA LEU A 337 -20.57 -38.47 14.85
C LEU A 337 -19.27 -38.99 15.46
N MET A 338 -18.14 -38.47 14.98
CA MET A 338 -16.81 -38.82 15.49
C MET A 338 -15.80 -37.71 15.20
N ASP A 339 -14.66 -37.71 15.88
CA ASP A 339 -13.53 -36.84 15.51
C ASP A 339 -12.92 -37.32 14.18
N VAL A 340 -12.99 -36.47 13.15
CA VAL A 340 -12.53 -36.81 11.80
C VAL A 340 -11.22 -36.15 11.44
N HIS A 341 -10.81 -35.06 12.10
CA HIS A 341 -9.56 -34.36 11.78
C HIS A 341 -8.66 -34.01 12.97
N GLY A 342 -9.14 -34.11 14.21
CA GLY A 342 -8.34 -33.85 15.41
C GLY A 342 -8.28 -32.38 15.83
N ALA A 343 -8.04 -32.17 17.13
CA ALA A 343 -7.73 -30.87 17.71
C ALA A 343 -6.40 -30.32 17.16
N GLY A 344 -6.44 -29.13 16.57
CA GLY A 344 -5.36 -28.49 15.81
C GLY A 344 -5.61 -28.43 14.30
N SER A 345 -6.71 -29.01 13.81
CA SER A 345 -7.11 -28.92 12.40
C SER A 345 -7.69 -27.55 12.04
N GLN A 346 -7.59 -27.21 10.75
CA GLN A 346 -8.11 -25.98 10.18
C GLN A 346 -9.19 -26.29 9.17
N ARG A 347 -10.32 -25.61 9.29
CA ARG A 347 -11.46 -25.75 8.38
C ARG A 347 -12.06 -24.38 8.08
N SER A 348 -13.28 -24.39 7.57
CA SER A 348 -14.02 -23.19 7.24
C SER A 348 -15.51 -23.40 7.42
N ASP A 349 -16.16 -22.43 8.02
CA ASP A 349 -17.61 -22.40 8.22
C ASP A 349 -18.21 -21.24 7.40
N PRO A 350 -19.52 -21.29 7.07
CA PRO A 350 -20.23 -20.12 6.56
C PRO A 350 -20.03 -18.92 7.50
N LYS A 351 -19.80 -17.73 6.92
CA LYS A 351 -19.60 -16.49 7.69
C LYS A 351 -20.82 -16.12 8.55
N VAL A 352 -22.02 -16.45 8.06
CA VAL A 352 -23.32 -16.19 8.69
C VAL A 352 -24.28 -17.34 8.42
N GLY A 353 -25.35 -17.44 9.20
CA GLY A 353 -26.48 -18.33 8.93
C GLY A 353 -26.92 -19.12 10.16
N ASP A 354 -27.46 -20.31 9.91
CA ASP A 354 -27.95 -21.20 10.96
C ASP A 354 -27.34 -22.60 10.77
N ALA A 355 -26.59 -23.05 11.78
CA ALA A 355 -25.95 -24.36 11.83
C ALA A 355 -26.93 -25.52 11.69
N SER A 356 -28.19 -25.34 12.12
CA SER A 356 -29.25 -26.36 12.02
C SER A 356 -29.56 -26.77 10.57
N ARG A 357 -29.16 -25.95 9.59
CA ARG A 357 -29.25 -26.25 8.15
C ARG A 357 -28.26 -27.32 7.70
N PHE A 358 -27.29 -27.66 8.53
CA PHE A 358 -26.27 -28.68 8.30
C PHE A 358 -26.36 -29.79 9.35
N PRO A 359 -27.50 -30.49 9.49
CA PRO A 359 -27.71 -31.47 10.56
C PRO A 359 -26.76 -32.67 10.48
N TYR A 360 -26.08 -32.85 9.36
CA TYR A 360 -25.06 -33.87 9.13
C TYR A 360 -23.76 -33.28 8.58
N GLY A 361 -23.51 -32.01 8.85
CA GLY A 361 -22.32 -31.30 8.41
C GLY A 361 -22.21 -31.10 6.89
N ARG A 362 -20.99 -30.79 6.44
CA ARG A 362 -20.66 -30.47 5.04
C ARG A 362 -19.46 -31.30 4.56
N GLY A 363 -19.45 -31.61 3.27
CA GLY A 363 -18.32 -32.32 2.64
C GLY A 363 -18.31 -33.83 2.89
N PRO A 364 -17.28 -34.54 2.40
CA PRO A 364 -17.27 -36.00 2.35
C PRO A 364 -17.26 -36.70 3.72
N GLN A 365 -16.72 -36.04 4.75
CA GLN A 365 -16.65 -36.53 6.12
C GLN A 365 -17.81 -36.03 7.00
N GLY A 366 -18.71 -35.19 6.44
CA GLY A 366 -19.83 -34.60 7.17
C GLY A 366 -19.35 -33.62 8.25
N ASP A 367 -18.38 -32.78 7.93
CA ASP A 367 -17.75 -31.83 8.84
C ASP A 367 -18.81 -30.98 9.53
N VAL A 368 -18.84 -31.03 10.87
CA VAL A 368 -19.77 -30.23 11.67
C VAL A 368 -19.58 -28.74 11.37
N ILE A 369 -20.70 -28.03 11.25
CA ILE A 369 -20.77 -26.59 10.99
C ILE A 369 -21.34 -25.92 12.24
N ARG A 370 -20.64 -24.94 12.81
CA ARG A 370 -21.07 -24.19 13.99
C ARG A 370 -21.56 -22.79 13.64
N ILE A 371 -20.93 -22.11 12.68
CA ILE A 371 -21.12 -20.68 12.35
C ILE A 371 -20.74 -19.77 13.52
N ASP A 372 -21.28 -20.01 14.71
CA ASP A 372 -20.90 -19.32 15.93
C ASP A 372 -19.62 -19.95 16.50
N ASN A 373 -18.47 -19.39 16.12
CA ASN A 373 -17.17 -19.79 16.65
C ASN A 373 -16.66 -18.71 17.63
N MET A 374 -15.80 -19.09 18.56
CA MET A 374 -15.22 -18.14 19.53
C MET A 374 -14.15 -17.26 18.89
N VAL A 375 -13.70 -16.25 19.63
CA VAL A 375 -12.60 -15.36 19.22
C VAL A 375 -11.54 -15.24 20.30
N ARG A 376 -10.29 -15.13 19.85
CA ARG A 376 -9.14 -14.75 20.67
C ARG A 376 -8.36 -13.70 19.91
N LEU A 377 -8.26 -12.52 20.48
CA LEU A 377 -7.70 -11.37 19.78
C LEU A 377 -6.19 -11.33 19.92
N VAL A 378 -5.57 -10.75 18.89
CA VAL A 378 -4.13 -10.54 18.79
C VAL A 378 -3.86 -9.07 18.47
N ARG A 379 -2.65 -8.60 18.78
CA ARG A 379 -2.11 -7.31 18.36
C ARG A 379 -0.60 -7.38 18.16
N GLY A 380 -0.04 -6.34 17.55
CA GLY A 380 1.39 -6.21 17.30
C GLY A 380 1.91 -7.18 16.22
N GLY A 381 3.18 -7.56 16.34
CA GLY A 381 3.93 -8.25 15.29
C GLY A 381 4.23 -7.34 14.10
N ASP A 382 4.49 -7.94 12.94
CA ASP A 382 4.73 -7.22 11.67
C ASP A 382 3.43 -6.77 10.97
N ALA A 383 2.26 -7.04 11.59
CA ALA A 383 0.96 -6.71 11.04
C ALA A 383 0.58 -5.26 11.31
N ILE A 384 0.36 -4.48 10.25
CA ILE A 384 -0.06 -3.08 10.32
C ILE A 384 -1.43 -2.96 9.64
N ALA A 385 -2.37 -2.25 10.27
CA ALA A 385 -3.67 -1.96 9.66
C ALA A 385 -3.46 -1.26 8.30
N ALA A 386 -3.97 -1.88 7.25
CA ALA A 386 -4.07 -1.28 5.93
C ALA A 386 -5.14 -0.18 5.98
N ASP A 387 -4.80 1.02 5.50
CA ASP A 387 -5.81 2.07 5.32
C ASP A 387 -6.93 1.51 4.42
N ALA A 388 -8.15 1.44 4.97
CA ALA A 388 -9.28 0.62 4.48
C ALA A 388 -9.53 0.69 2.96
N GLU A 389 -8.86 -0.19 2.22
CA GLU A 389 -9.04 -0.41 0.79
C GLU A 389 -9.08 -1.90 0.53
N VAL A 390 -10.22 -2.48 0.89
CA VAL A 390 -10.45 -3.86 0.55
C VAL A 390 -11.82 -4.01 -0.09
N LYS A 391 -11.81 -4.19 -1.41
CA LYS A 391 -13.01 -4.24 -2.24
C LYS A 391 -13.77 -5.55 -2.00
N PRO A 392 -15.06 -5.51 -1.61
CA PRO A 392 -15.91 -6.69 -1.58
C PRO A 392 -16.05 -7.29 -2.98
N ASP A 393 -16.08 -8.62 -3.07
CA ASP A 393 -16.33 -9.35 -4.32
C ASP A 393 -17.71 -9.01 -4.91
N SER A 394 -17.74 -8.45 -6.12
CA SER A 394 -18.98 -8.19 -6.86
C SER A 394 -19.37 -9.45 -7.65
N GLN A 395 -20.22 -10.30 -7.07
CA GLN A 395 -20.70 -11.48 -7.79
C GLN A 395 -21.66 -11.12 -8.93
N SER A 396 -21.35 -11.67 -10.10
CA SER A 396 -22.11 -11.60 -11.34
C SER A 396 -23.46 -12.31 -11.25
N GLU A 397 -24.57 -11.58 -11.36
CA GLU A 397 -25.86 -12.16 -11.72
C GLU A 397 -25.89 -12.45 -13.23
N GLN A 398 -25.71 -13.71 -13.62
CA GLN A 398 -26.13 -14.20 -14.94
C GLN A 398 -27.60 -14.60 -14.88
N SER A 399 -28.46 -13.85 -15.58
CA SER A 399 -29.89 -14.16 -15.75
C SER A 399 -30.11 -15.36 -16.70
N PRO A 400 -31.12 -16.21 -16.48
CA PRO A 400 -31.58 -17.19 -17.48
C PRO A 400 -32.59 -16.56 -18.49
N PRO A 401 -32.80 -17.17 -19.69
CA PRO A 401 -33.49 -16.53 -20.81
C PRO A 401 -35.01 -16.82 -20.91
N GLY A 402 -35.76 -15.82 -21.43
CA GLY A 402 -37.19 -15.88 -21.87
C GLY A 402 -38.20 -15.54 -20.76
N GLU A 403 -39.26 -14.72 -20.91
CA GLU A 403 -40.06 -14.20 -22.02
C GLU A 403 -40.66 -12.81 -21.64
N ARG A 404 -41.10 -12.00 -22.62
CA ARG A 404 -41.93 -10.77 -22.44
C ARG A 404 -43.42 -11.11 -22.72
N PRO A 405 -44.45 -10.24 -22.49
CA PRO A 405 -44.43 -8.80 -22.12
C PRO A 405 -45.51 -8.30 -21.10
N ASN A 406 -45.40 -7.00 -20.77
CA ASN A 406 -46.47 -6.02 -20.50
C ASN A 406 -47.10 -5.91 -19.08
N GLN A 407 -46.84 -4.80 -18.37
CA GLN A 407 -47.74 -3.62 -18.26
C GLN A 407 -47.27 -2.63 -17.19
N ALA A 408 -47.40 -1.34 -17.52
CA ALA A 408 -47.15 -0.22 -16.64
C ALA A 408 -48.18 -0.11 -15.50
N SER A 409 -47.72 0.11 -14.27
CA SER A 409 -48.42 0.92 -13.26
C SER A 409 -47.43 1.38 -12.20
N GLY A 410 -47.46 2.67 -11.88
CA GLY A 410 -46.53 3.29 -10.93
C GLY A 410 -46.78 2.87 -9.49
N ARG A 411 -45.73 2.86 -8.67
CA ARG A 411 -45.80 3.03 -7.22
C ARG A 411 -44.45 3.50 -6.67
N GLN A 412 -44.57 4.41 -5.71
CA GLN A 412 -43.51 5.14 -5.03
C GLN A 412 -42.56 4.22 -4.28
N ASN A 413 -41.26 4.55 -4.34
CA ASN A 413 -40.21 3.88 -3.58
C ASN A 413 -40.27 4.39 -2.12
N ARG A 414 -40.70 3.55 -1.17
CA ARG A 414 -40.55 3.75 0.27
C ARG A 414 -39.67 2.63 0.81
N ASN A 415 -38.41 2.93 1.12
CA ASN A 415 -37.54 2.07 1.95
C ASN A 415 -36.89 2.93 3.03
N GLY A 416 -37.65 3.20 4.09
CA GLY A 416 -37.17 3.57 5.42
C GLY A 416 -37.74 2.55 6.44
N PRO A 417 -37.21 2.44 7.67
CA PRO A 417 -37.73 1.50 8.66
C PRO A 417 -39.20 1.81 8.95
N SER A 418 -40.09 0.84 8.76
CA SER A 418 -41.52 1.05 9.04
C SER A 418 -41.74 1.32 10.54
N PRO A 419 -42.47 2.38 10.93
CA PRO A 419 -42.92 2.62 12.31
C PRO A 419 -43.55 1.39 12.96
N ASP A 420 -44.17 0.52 12.15
CA ASP A 420 -44.80 -0.72 12.61
C ASP A 420 -43.82 -1.71 13.23
N ARG A 421 -42.54 -1.67 12.86
CA ARG A 421 -41.51 -2.57 13.38
C ARG A 421 -40.98 -2.15 14.76
N ILE A 422 -41.02 -0.87 15.08
CA ILE A 422 -40.65 -0.33 16.40
C ILE A 422 -41.79 -0.56 17.39
N PHE A 423 -43.03 -0.26 16.98
CA PHE A 423 -44.21 -0.46 17.81
C PHE A 423 -44.49 -1.94 18.10
N SER A 424 -44.37 -2.83 17.11
CA SER A 424 -44.49 -4.29 17.37
C SER A 424 -43.43 -4.87 18.32
N ARG A 425 -42.33 -4.15 18.54
CA ARG A 425 -41.21 -4.61 19.36
C ARG A 425 -41.21 -4.01 20.77
N PHE A 426 -41.66 -2.77 20.92
CA PHE A 426 -41.51 -2.02 22.16
C PHE A 426 -42.82 -1.43 22.72
N ASP A 427 -43.94 -1.43 21.99
CA ASP A 427 -45.25 -1.05 22.55
C ASP A 427 -45.85 -2.28 23.25
N ALA A 428 -45.38 -2.55 24.47
CA ALA A 428 -45.68 -3.78 25.20
C ALA A 428 -47.12 -3.83 25.70
N ASN A 429 -47.73 -2.67 25.96
CA ASN A 429 -49.11 -2.54 26.42
C ASN A 429 -50.12 -2.28 25.28
N ASN A 430 -49.61 -2.02 24.06
CA ASN A 430 -50.34 -1.81 22.82
C ASN A 430 -51.24 -0.54 22.84
N ASP A 431 -50.84 0.48 23.59
CA ASP A 431 -51.57 1.74 23.75
C ASP A 431 -51.24 2.79 22.66
N GLY A 432 -50.32 2.45 21.74
CA GLY A 432 -49.92 3.32 20.65
C GLY A 432 -48.88 4.35 21.05
N ARG A 433 -48.26 4.22 22.23
CA ARG A 433 -47.11 5.00 22.69
C ARG A 433 -46.05 4.05 23.26
N ILE A 434 -44.77 4.42 23.13
CA ILE A 434 -43.67 3.65 23.73
C ILE A 434 -43.04 4.50 24.81
N THR A 435 -43.29 4.15 26.05
CA THR A 435 -42.69 4.83 27.20
C THR A 435 -41.24 4.39 27.42
N LYS A 436 -40.48 5.16 28.21
CA LYS A 436 -39.08 4.86 28.53
C LYS A 436 -38.88 3.46 29.14
N ASP A 437 -39.84 2.99 29.92
CA ASP A 437 -39.76 1.68 30.58
C ASP A 437 -40.00 0.52 29.60
N GLU A 438 -40.73 0.77 28.52
CA GLU A 438 -41.04 -0.21 27.48
C GLU A 438 -39.94 -0.29 26.40
N PHE A 439 -39.21 0.81 26.18
CA PHE A 439 -38.10 0.87 25.23
C PHE A 439 -36.85 0.15 25.76
N LYS A 440 -36.53 -1.03 25.21
CA LYS A 440 -35.35 -1.84 25.62
C LYS A 440 -34.07 -1.55 24.81
N GLY A 441 -33.92 -0.32 24.30
CA GLY A 441 -32.72 0.16 23.56
C GLY A 441 -31.89 1.20 24.33
N PRO A 442 -30.78 1.70 23.77
CA PRO A 442 -29.94 2.72 24.42
C PRO A 442 -30.72 4.01 24.73
N GLU A 443 -30.52 4.60 25.90
CA GLU A 443 -31.24 5.82 26.34
C GLU A 443 -31.09 6.99 25.37
N ARG A 444 -29.90 7.16 24.77
CA ARG A 444 -29.65 8.16 23.72
C ARG A 444 -30.53 7.98 22.48
N ARG A 445 -30.95 6.74 22.19
CA ARG A 445 -31.86 6.42 21.07
C ARG A 445 -33.31 6.73 21.43
N PHE A 446 -33.72 6.52 22.68
CA PHE A 446 -35.04 6.92 23.18
C PHE A 446 -35.24 8.43 23.07
N LEU A 447 -34.27 9.22 23.54
CA LEU A 447 -34.27 10.68 23.46
C LEU A 447 -34.19 11.24 22.03
N MET A 448 -33.77 10.43 21.05
CA MET A 448 -33.79 10.81 19.63
C MET A 448 -35.14 10.53 18.96
N LEU A 449 -35.93 9.63 19.53
CA LEU A 449 -37.22 9.19 19.00
C LEU A 449 -38.40 9.93 19.65
N ASP A 450 -38.23 10.40 20.90
CA ASP A 450 -39.15 11.28 21.63
C ASP A 450 -38.82 12.74 21.27
N GLN A 451 -39.41 13.24 20.17
CA GLN A 451 -39.02 14.52 19.57
C GLN A 451 -39.64 15.71 20.29
N ASP A 452 -40.82 15.53 20.88
CA ASP A 452 -41.48 16.56 21.69
C ASP A 452 -41.09 16.50 23.18
N ASN A 453 -40.32 15.48 23.57
CA ASN A 453 -39.74 15.28 24.89
C ASN A 453 -40.81 15.17 26.00
N ASP A 454 -41.93 14.55 25.66
CA ASP A 454 -43.04 14.27 26.58
C ASP A 454 -42.88 12.96 27.37
N GLY A 455 -41.83 12.17 27.06
CA GLY A 455 -41.48 10.93 27.71
C GLY A 455 -42.10 9.68 27.07
N ALA A 456 -42.75 9.81 25.90
CA ALA A 456 -43.36 8.70 25.18
C ALA A 456 -43.28 8.85 23.66
N ILE A 457 -42.67 7.86 22.98
CA ILE A 457 -42.53 7.88 21.52
C ILE A 457 -43.89 7.57 20.87
N THR A 458 -44.37 8.45 20.01
CA THR A 458 -45.56 8.25 19.18
C THR A 458 -45.23 7.68 17.79
N ARG A 459 -46.26 7.21 17.07
CA ARG A 459 -46.08 6.64 15.72
C ARG A 459 -45.62 7.70 14.72
N GLU A 460 -46.08 8.92 14.89
CA GLU A 460 -45.67 10.08 14.10
C GLU A 460 -44.18 10.39 14.31
N GLU A 461 -43.71 10.42 15.56
CA GLU A 461 -42.30 10.69 15.86
C GLU A 461 -41.36 9.56 15.41
N ALA A 462 -41.81 8.31 15.53
CA ALA A 462 -41.08 7.15 15.01
C ALA A 462 -41.01 7.12 13.47
N ALA A 463 -41.97 7.75 12.77
CA ALA A 463 -42.00 7.85 11.32
C ALA A 463 -41.11 8.96 10.77
N ASP A 464 -40.92 10.04 11.54
CA ASP A 464 -40.09 11.19 11.16
C ASP A 464 -38.65 11.11 11.70
N ALA A 465 -38.32 10.03 12.41
CA ALA A 465 -37.00 9.86 13.02
C ALA A 465 -35.89 9.49 12.01
N PRO A 466 -34.68 10.06 12.13
CA PRO A 466 -33.54 9.70 11.30
C PRO A 466 -33.08 8.24 11.56
N PRO A 467 -32.46 7.58 10.56
CA PRO A 467 -31.90 6.23 10.73
C PRO A 467 -30.90 6.17 11.89
N PRO A 468 -30.65 4.99 12.50
CA PRO A 468 -29.71 4.86 13.60
C PRO A 468 -28.34 5.43 13.26
N PRO A 469 -27.78 6.34 14.08
CA PRO A 469 -26.43 6.84 13.85
C PRO A 469 -25.43 5.69 14.04
N ASN A 470 -24.47 5.59 13.13
CA ASN A 470 -23.28 4.77 13.36
C ASN A 470 -22.60 5.24 14.65
N ARG A 471 -22.27 4.26 15.52
CA ARG A 471 -21.68 4.52 16.83
C ARG A 471 -20.26 5.03 16.66
N GLY A 472 -20.01 6.29 17.06
CA GLY A 472 -18.64 6.79 17.19
C GLY A 472 -18.46 8.30 17.28
N GLU A 473 -19.23 9.04 18.10
CA GLU A 473 -18.82 10.38 18.54
C GLU A 473 -19.22 10.65 20.01
N ARG A 474 -18.24 11.06 20.82
CA ARG A 474 -18.37 11.77 22.11
C ARG A 474 -18.03 13.27 21.91
N PRO A 475 -18.71 14.20 22.63
CA PRO A 475 -18.47 15.65 22.54
C PRO A 475 -17.44 16.16 23.60
N PRO A 476 -17.07 17.47 23.62
CA PRO A 476 -15.71 17.97 23.79
C PRO A 476 -15.27 18.20 25.25
N GLN A 477 -13.96 18.16 25.49
CA GLN A 477 -13.34 18.78 26.67
C GLN A 477 -12.30 19.83 26.26
N GLN A 478 -12.43 21.00 26.88
CA GLN A 478 -11.62 22.20 26.74
C GLN A 478 -10.37 22.19 27.64
N GLU A 479 -9.31 22.79 27.08
CA GLU A 479 -8.21 23.54 27.70
C GLU A 479 -7.06 22.83 28.46
N GLY A 480 -5.86 23.00 27.91
CA GLY A 480 -4.57 22.89 28.58
C GLY A 480 -3.40 23.11 27.61
N ALA A 481 -2.82 24.32 27.58
CA ALA A 481 -1.74 24.75 26.68
C ALA A 481 -0.44 23.92 26.76
N PRO A 482 0.37 23.84 25.68
CA PRO A 482 1.59 23.03 25.65
C PRO A 482 2.79 23.74 26.29
N ARG A 483 3.67 22.96 26.92
CA ARG A 483 5.07 23.35 27.23
C ARG A 483 6.03 22.29 26.69
N PRO A 484 7.28 22.68 26.36
CA PRO A 484 8.03 22.10 25.25
C PRO A 484 8.77 20.82 25.60
N PHE A 485 8.91 19.96 24.60
CA PHE A 485 9.77 18.78 24.61
C PHE A 485 11.24 19.20 24.77
N GLU A 486 11.87 18.73 25.85
CA GLU A 486 13.32 18.67 25.98
C GLU A 486 13.83 17.38 25.33
N VAL A 487 14.88 17.52 24.52
CA VAL A 487 15.63 16.41 23.91
C VAL A 487 16.82 16.05 24.81
N PRO A 488 17.01 14.76 25.16
CA PRO A 488 18.33 14.22 25.49
C PRO A 488 18.74 13.19 24.41
N ALA A 489 19.72 13.50 23.57
CA ALA A 489 21.16 13.22 23.75
C ALA A 489 21.55 11.77 23.40
N GLU A 490 22.34 11.64 22.33
CA GLU A 490 23.02 10.44 21.84
C GLU A 490 23.97 9.82 22.89
N ASP A 491 24.07 8.48 22.94
CA ASP A 491 25.35 7.76 23.07
C ASP A 491 25.18 6.25 22.74
N PRO A 492 26.25 5.48 22.46
CA PRO A 492 26.33 4.56 21.33
C PRO A 492 26.39 3.12 21.85
N THR A 493 26.15 2.13 21.00
CA THR A 493 26.85 0.82 21.01
C THR A 493 26.16 -0.12 20.01
N HIS A 494 26.56 0.01 18.75
CA HIS A 494 26.37 -1.07 17.78
C HIS A 494 27.24 -2.26 18.19
N ALA A 495 26.62 -3.36 18.62
CA ALA A 495 27.25 -4.67 18.66
C ALA A 495 27.06 -5.34 17.28
N THR A 496 28.18 -5.49 16.57
CA THR A 496 28.30 -6.08 15.24
C THR A 496 28.05 -7.59 15.23
N LEU A 497 27.08 -8.04 14.43
CA LEU A 497 27.01 -9.42 13.92
C LEU A 497 27.91 -9.58 12.69
N PRO A 498 28.44 -10.78 12.41
CA PRO A 498 29.52 -10.98 11.44
C PRO A 498 29.06 -10.75 9.99
N PRO A 499 29.97 -10.33 9.09
CA PRO A 499 29.61 -9.96 7.74
C PRO A 499 29.22 -11.21 6.94
N VAL A 500 27.98 -11.22 6.46
CA VAL A 500 27.68 -11.88 5.19
C VAL A 500 28.58 -11.20 4.17
N SER A 501 29.41 -11.97 3.47
CA SER A 501 30.18 -11.49 2.33
C SER A 501 29.23 -11.14 1.19
N THR A 502 28.51 -10.03 1.33
CA THR A 502 28.14 -9.20 0.21
C THR A 502 29.40 -8.41 -0.13
N SER A 503 29.87 -8.51 -1.37
CA SER A 503 30.31 -7.25 -1.95
C SER A 503 28.99 -6.57 -2.29
N PRO A 504 28.50 -5.59 -1.50
CA PRO A 504 27.57 -4.65 -2.07
C PRO A 504 28.29 -4.10 -3.30
N THR A 505 27.59 -3.95 -4.42
CA THR A 505 28.05 -2.91 -5.33
C THR A 505 28.11 -1.65 -4.48
N ASP A 506 29.28 -1.04 -4.26
CA ASP A 506 29.48 0.17 -3.42
C ASP A 506 28.59 1.36 -3.85
N LYS A 507 27.80 1.19 -4.91
CA LYS A 507 26.95 2.18 -5.55
C LYS A 507 25.51 2.09 -5.04
N PRO A 508 24.91 3.21 -4.62
CA PRO A 508 23.54 3.27 -4.08
C PRO A 508 22.48 3.15 -5.18
N ASN A 509 21.30 2.65 -4.83
CA ASN A 509 20.13 2.70 -5.72
C ASN A 509 19.50 4.10 -5.70
N ILE A 510 18.76 4.44 -6.75
CA ILE A 510 18.04 5.71 -6.86
C ILE A 510 16.60 5.44 -7.30
N VAL A 511 15.64 5.85 -6.48
CA VAL A 511 14.21 5.86 -6.79
C VAL A 511 13.75 7.31 -6.91
N PHE A 512 13.40 7.72 -8.11
CA PHE A 512 12.89 9.05 -8.41
C PHE A 512 11.39 9.00 -8.74
N ILE A 513 10.57 9.46 -7.80
CA ILE A 513 9.13 9.62 -7.98
C ILE A 513 8.88 11.00 -8.56
N TYR A 514 8.39 11.05 -9.79
CA TYR A 514 8.22 12.29 -10.54
C TYR A 514 6.76 12.53 -10.91
N ALA A 515 6.12 13.43 -10.15
CA ALA A 515 4.72 13.82 -10.33
C ALA A 515 4.53 14.78 -11.52
N ASP A 516 3.31 14.84 -12.03
CA ASP A 516 2.88 15.68 -13.14
C ASP A 516 1.91 16.76 -12.64
N ASP A 517 2.21 18.04 -12.87
CA ASP A 517 1.35 19.17 -12.47
C ASP A 517 1.03 19.30 -10.97
N MET A 518 1.85 18.75 -10.07
CA MET A 518 1.68 19.00 -8.62
C MET A 518 2.32 20.34 -8.23
N GLY A 519 1.50 21.22 -7.65
CA GLY A 519 1.93 22.54 -7.15
C GLY A 519 2.73 22.44 -5.86
N TRP A 520 3.48 23.51 -5.54
CA TRP A 520 4.28 23.61 -4.31
C TRP A 520 3.44 23.37 -3.03
N THR A 521 2.23 23.93 -2.97
CA THR A 521 1.27 23.73 -1.86
C THR A 521 0.36 22.51 -2.08
N GLY A 522 0.70 21.62 -3.01
CA GLY A 522 -0.09 20.44 -3.37
C GLY A 522 0.05 19.26 -2.42
N THR A 523 0.68 19.44 -1.26
CA THR A 523 0.95 18.40 -0.25
C THR A 523 0.45 18.85 1.12
N SER A 524 0.23 17.95 2.08
CA SER A 524 -0.11 18.31 3.46
C SER A 524 1.08 18.82 4.28
N LEU A 525 2.29 18.78 3.72
CA LEU A 525 3.52 19.25 4.35
C LEU A 525 3.66 20.77 4.23
N GLU A 526 4.07 21.43 5.32
CA GLU A 526 4.50 22.82 5.26
C GLU A 526 5.78 22.92 4.45
N MET A 527 5.77 23.62 3.32
CA MET A 527 6.98 23.76 2.51
C MET A 527 7.97 24.78 3.10
N ILE A 528 7.51 25.68 3.98
CA ILE A 528 8.35 26.50 4.85
C ILE A 528 8.00 26.17 6.31
N PRO A 529 8.98 25.80 7.16
CA PRO A 529 8.69 25.33 8.51
C PRO A 529 8.07 26.43 9.37
N GLY A 530 6.92 26.15 9.97
CA GLY A 530 6.17 27.09 10.81
C GLY A 530 5.24 28.03 10.04
N GLU A 531 5.16 27.89 8.71
CA GLU A 531 4.26 28.68 7.87
C GLU A 531 3.14 27.79 7.29
N THR A 532 2.06 27.63 8.06
CA THR A 532 0.90 26.80 7.69
C THR A 532 0.25 27.16 6.35
N SER A 533 0.45 28.39 5.86
CA SER A 533 -0.03 28.79 4.53
C SER A 533 0.69 28.08 3.38
N THR A 534 1.84 27.47 3.64
CA THR A 534 2.70 26.82 2.63
C THR A 534 2.44 25.32 2.48
N ARG A 535 1.38 24.80 3.12
CA ARG A 535 0.82 23.47 2.88
C ARG A 535 -0.57 23.57 2.26
N SER A 536 -1.07 22.44 1.78
CA SER A 536 -2.49 22.32 1.47
C SER A 536 -3.33 22.46 2.74
N ASP A 537 -4.43 23.19 2.62
CA ASP A 537 -5.48 23.30 3.63
C ASP A 537 -6.56 22.21 3.49
N PHE A 538 -6.34 21.21 2.63
CA PHE A 538 -7.31 20.14 2.36
C PHE A 538 -6.70 18.80 1.97
N TYR A 539 -5.70 18.80 1.08
CA TYR A 539 -5.05 17.57 0.61
C TYR A 539 -4.27 16.91 1.76
N GLN A 540 -4.22 15.58 1.76
CA GLN A 540 -3.52 14.77 2.75
C GLN A 540 -2.50 13.88 2.04
N THR A 541 -1.23 13.96 2.46
CA THR A 541 -0.10 13.21 1.88
C THR A 541 0.84 12.69 2.98
N PRO A 542 0.37 11.77 3.85
CA PRO A 542 1.14 11.29 5.00
C PRO A 542 2.44 10.57 4.63
N ASN A 543 2.56 9.95 3.45
CA ASN A 543 3.78 9.27 3.05
C ASN A 543 4.85 10.25 2.54
N LEU A 544 4.45 11.36 1.91
CA LEU A 544 5.35 12.49 1.69
C LEU A 544 5.81 13.13 3.00
N GLU A 545 4.95 13.20 4.02
CA GLU A 545 5.36 13.64 5.36
C GLU A 545 6.40 12.68 5.98
N LYS A 546 6.23 11.36 5.82
CA LYS A 546 7.24 10.37 6.25
C LYS A 546 8.56 10.53 5.49
N LEU A 547 8.50 10.77 4.17
CA LEU A 547 9.70 11.03 3.37
C LEU A 547 10.43 12.28 3.86
N ALA A 548 9.70 13.37 4.10
CA ALA A 548 10.23 14.60 4.65
C ALA A 548 10.82 14.41 6.05
N ALA A 549 10.17 13.65 6.93
CA ALA A 549 10.66 13.37 8.27
C ALA A 549 11.98 12.58 8.28
N ARG A 550 12.26 11.82 7.21
CA ARG A 550 13.48 11.03 7.02
C ARG A 550 14.50 11.71 6.10
N GLY A 551 14.24 12.94 5.65
CA GLY A 551 15.04 13.58 4.62
C GLY A 551 15.02 15.10 4.67
N MET A 552 15.45 15.70 3.56
CA MET A 552 15.51 17.14 3.37
C MET A 552 14.34 17.62 2.52
N VAL A 553 13.64 18.65 2.98
CA VAL A 553 12.61 19.36 2.22
C VAL A 553 13.22 20.65 1.67
N PHE A 554 13.12 20.88 0.36
CA PHE A 554 13.60 22.12 -0.24
C PHE A 554 12.47 23.13 -0.35
N SER A 555 12.50 24.15 0.50
CA SER A 555 11.51 25.21 0.51
C SER A 555 11.50 25.99 -0.80
N GLN A 556 12.65 26.10 -1.47
CA GLN A 556 12.82 26.88 -2.70
C GLN A 556 13.29 26.02 -3.90
N ALA A 557 12.58 24.92 -4.14
CA ALA A 557 12.81 24.08 -5.32
C ALA A 557 12.00 24.54 -6.54
N TYR A 558 12.68 24.62 -7.67
CA TYR A 558 12.10 25.04 -8.95
C TYR A 558 12.13 23.92 -9.98
N SER A 559 11.00 23.70 -10.65
CA SER A 559 10.98 22.97 -11.91
C SER A 559 11.70 23.76 -12.99
N PRO A 560 12.49 23.12 -13.89
CA PRO A 560 13.23 23.83 -14.94
C PRO A 560 12.37 24.67 -15.89
N ALA A 561 11.08 24.35 -16.00
CA ALA A 561 10.11 25.13 -16.75
C ALA A 561 8.72 25.10 -16.11
N SER A 562 7.83 25.94 -16.62
CA SER A 562 6.43 25.96 -16.21
C SER A 562 5.56 24.92 -16.94
N LEU A 563 6.16 23.97 -17.69
CA LEU A 563 5.48 22.97 -18.50
C LEU A 563 6.28 21.64 -18.58
N CYS A 564 5.53 20.55 -18.72
CA CYS A 564 6.02 19.17 -18.64
C CYS A 564 7.23 18.83 -19.54
N THR A 565 7.09 18.95 -20.86
CA THR A 565 8.12 18.50 -21.84
C THR A 565 9.46 19.21 -21.62
N PRO A 566 9.53 20.56 -21.55
CA PRO A 566 10.77 21.25 -21.21
C PRO A 566 11.42 20.79 -19.90
N SER A 567 10.64 20.64 -18.83
CA SER A 567 11.14 20.24 -17.52
C SER A 567 11.72 18.83 -17.53
N ARG A 568 11.00 17.87 -18.13
CA ARG A 568 11.44 16.47 -18.26
C ARG A 568 12.74 16.37 -19.07
N ALA A 569 12.86 17.14 -20.15
CA ALA A 569 14.08 17.18 -20.96
C ALA A 569 15.28 17.70 -20.15
N ALA A 570 15.05 18.76 -19.36
CA ALA A 570 16.06 19.42 -18.57
C ALA A 570 16.57 18.56 -17.39
N VAL A 571 15.67 17.85 -16.69
CA VAL A 571 16.05 16.91 -15.61
C VAL A 571 16.94 15.79 -16.15
N LEU A 572 16.64 15.26 -17.34
CA LEU A 572 17.41 14.14 -17.92
C LEU A 572 18.79 14.53 -18.45
N THR A 573 19.07 15.82 -18.63
CA THR A 573 20.29 16.30 -19.32
C THR A 573 21.10 17.31 -18.53
N GLY A 574 20.54 17.84 -17.44
CA GLY A 574 21.12 18.94 -16.67
C GLY A 574 21.20 20.26 -17.42
N LYS A 575 20.60 20.37 -18.62
CA LYS A 575 20.62 21.58 -19.47
C LYS A 575 19.33 22.36 -19.30
N THR A 576 19.41 23.69 -19.43
CA THR A 576 18.19 24.53 -19.34
C THR A 576 17.29 24.30 -20.56
N PRO A 577 15.96 24.52 -20.42
CA PRO A 577 15.06 24.55 -21.58
C PRO A 577 15.49 25.51 -22.69
N ALA A 578 16.10 26.64 -22.33
CA ALA A 578 16.63 27.62 -23.27
C ALA A 578 17.76 27.03 -24.11
N GLU A 579 18.72 26.36 -23.46
CA GLU A 579 19.87 25.71 -24.07
C GLU A 579 19.44 24.55 -24.98
N LEU A 580 18.48 23.74 -24.55
CA LEU A 580 17.92 22.65 -25.34
C LEU A 580 17.02 23.14 -26.48
N ARG A 581 16.53 24.39 -26.41
CA ARG A 581 15.44 24.95 -27.24
C ARG A 581 14.12 24.16 -27.17
N ILE A 582 14.00 23.25 -26.20
CA ILE A 582 12.77 22.55 -25.85
C ILE A 582 12.06 23.39 -24.78
N THR A 583 11.34 24.42 -25.21
CA THR A 583 10.76 25.45 -24.34
C THR A 583 9.22 25.37 -24.24
N THR A 584 8.59 24.43 -24.94
CA THR A 584 7.17 24.09 -24.84
C THR A 584 6.93 22.69 -25.45
N PRO A 585 5.88 21.93 -25.09
CA PRO A 585 5.57 20.62 -25.69
C PRO A 585 5.35 20.65 -27.21
N GLY A 586 5.04 21.81 -27.78
CA GLY A 586 4.90 21.98 -29.22
C GLY A 586 4.76 23.45 -29.63
N GLY A 587 5.20 23.77 -30.85
CA GLY A 587 5.09 25.10 -31.41
C GLY A 587 3.66 25.45 -31.83
N GLY A 588 3.23 26.69 -31.56
CA GLY A 588 2.02 27.24 -32.13
C GLY A 588 2.14 27.43 -33.65
N ARG A 589 1.01 27.64 -34.33
CA ARG A 589 1.03 28.13 -35.72
C ARG A 589 1.42 29.62 -35.73
N PRO A 590 2.02 30.13 -36.82
CA PRO A 590 2.14 31.56 -37.03
C PRO A 590 0.78 32.25 -36.85
N ASP A 591 0.74 33.32 -36.06
CA ASP A 591 -0.48 34.07 -35.76
C ASP A 591 -0.21 35.57 -35.91
N ASP A 592 -0.64 36.12 -37.06
CA ASP A 592 -0.49 37.55 -37.38
C ASP A 592 -1.29 38.47 -36.42
N SER A 593 -2.16 37.90 -35.58
CA SER A 593 -2.88 38.67 -34.55
C SER A 593 -2.06 38.93 -33.29
N LYS A 594 -0.87 38.34 -33.16
CA LYS A 594 0.05 38.49 -32.02
C LYS A 594 1.17 39.49 -32.31
N LYS A 595 1.63 40.21 -31.28
CA LYS A 595 2.69 41.22 -31.39
C LYS A 595 4.07 40.64 -31.69
N LEU A 596 4.32 39.41 -31.26
CA LEU A 596 5.59 38.71 -31.41
C LEU A 596 5.41 37.50 -32.32
N LEU A 597 6.46 37.13 -33.07
CA LEU A 597 6.46 35.96 -33.93
C LEU A 597 6.38 34.67 -33.10
N THR A 598 5.60 33.71 -33.59
CA THR A 598 5.57 32.36 -33.01
C THR A 598 6.89 31.65 -33.30
N LEU A 599 7.65 31.33 -32.26
CA LEU A 599 8.89 30.59 -32.39
C LEU A 599 8.63 29.08 -32.51
N LYS A 600 9.50 28.40 -33.26
CA LYS A 600 9.48 26.94 -33.36
C LYS A 600 10.43 26.35 -32.31
N PRO A 601 9.91 25.62 -31.30
CA PRO A 601 10.73 24.90 -30.34
C PRO A 601 11.27 23.60 -30.96
N GLU A 602 12.34 23.07 -30.38
CA GLU A 602 12.65 21.65 -30.50
C GLU A 602 11.69 20.83 -29.63
N THR A 603 11.38 19.60 -30.03
CA THR A 603 10.41 18.75 -29.31
C THR A 603 10.96 17.39 -28.93
N ARG A 604 12.20 17.08 -29.30
CA ARG A 604 12.91 15.84 -28.98
C ARG A 604 14.34 16.15 -28.59
N LEU A 605 14.94 15.27 -27.79
CA LEU A 605 16.36 15.38 -27.45
C LEU A 605 17.23 14.95 -28.65
N PRO A 606 18.42 15.54 -28.83
CA PRO A 606 19.40 15.00 -29.77
C PRO A 606 19.85 13.60 -29.31
N GLU A 607 19.86 12.61 -30.20
CA GLU A 607 20.21 11.22 -29.86
C GLU A 607 21.66 11.05 -29.35
N THR A 608 22.55 11.97 -29.71
CA THR A 608 23.95 11.96 -29.27
C THR A 608 24.18 12.69 -27.94
N LEU A 609 23.14 13.31 -27.38
CA LEU A 609 23.27 14.07 -26.14
C LEU A 609 23.31 13.10 -24.95
N PRO A 610 24.35 13.14 -24.09
CA PRO A 610 24.35 12.36 -22.86
C PRO A 610 23.13 12.69 -22.00
N THR A 611 22.39 11.64 -21.64
CA THR A 611 21.27 11.68 -20.71
C THR A 611 21.62 10.92 -19.45
N LEU A 612 20.86 11.15 -18.39
CA LEU A 612 21.00 10.41 -17.13
C LEU A 612 20.97 8.89 -17.36
N GLY A 613 20.05 8.40 -18.20
CA GLY A 613 19.99 6.98 -18.55
C GLY A 613 21.31 6.46 -19.14
N THR A 614 21.86 7.16 -20.15
CA THR A 614 23.14 6.75 -20.76
C THR A 614 24.32 6.84 -19.82
N LEU A 615 24.36 7.84 -18.93
CA LEU A 615 25.44 7.99 -17.95
C LEU A 615 25.41 6.87 -16.91
N LEU A 616 24.24 6.58 -16.35
CA LEU A 616 24.08 5.56 -15.32
C LEU A 616 24.28 4.14 -15.88
N GLN A 617 23.82 3.87 -17.10
CA GLN A 617 24.16 2.62 -17.80
C GLN A 617 25.68 2.44 -17.95
N GLY A 618 26.39 3.51 -18.30
CA GLY A 618 27.87 3.51 -18.38
C GLY A 618 28.55 3.13 -17.07
N GLU A 619 27.90 3.43 -15.94
CA GLU A 619 28.36 3.09 -14.59
C GLU A 619 27.86 1.73 -14.07
N GLY A 620 27.17 0.95 -14.91
CA GLY A 620 26.71 -0.40 -14.59
C GLY A 620 25.35 -0.49 -13.91
N TYR A 621 24.59 0.61 -13.88
CA TYR A 621 23.21 0.59 -13.38
C TYR A 621 22.27 -0.09 -14.36
N THR A 622 21.30 -0.83 -13.82
CA THR A 622 20.06 -1.13 -14.56
C THR A 622 19.15 0.10 -14.48
N THR A 623 18.58 0.54 -15.60
CA THR A 623 17.82 1.80 -15.66
C THR A 623 16.36 1.58 -16.08
N ALA A 624 15.43 2.19 -15.35
CA ALA A 624 14.00 2.18 -15.66
C ALA A 624 13.40 3.58 -15.65
N LEU A 625 12.60 3.89 -16.66
CA LEU A 625 11.70 5.04 -16.66
C LEU A 625 10.32 4.55 -17.09
N LEU A 626 9.43 4.44 -16.10
CA LEU A 626 8.09 3.90 -16.29
C LEU A 626 7.06 5.03 -16.19
N GLY A 627 5.98 4.96 -16.96
CA GLY A 627 4.93 5.97 -17.01
C GLY A 627 5.14 7.03 -18.09
N LYS A 628 4.89 8.30 -17.76
CA LYS A 628 4.89 9.44 -18.69
C LYS A 628 6.29 9.80 -19.18
N TRP A 629 6.52 9.70 -20.48
CA TRP A 629 7.74 10.13 -21.17
C TRP A 629 7.63 11.57 -21.69
N HIS A 630 6.72 11.82 -22.62
CA HIS A 630 6.33 13.15 -23.13
C HIS A 630 7.48 13.99 -23.75
N LEU A 631 8.48 13.33 -24.32
CA LEU A 631 9.62 13.93 -25.03
C LEU A 631 9.76 13.33 -26.44
N GLY A 632 9.41 14.07 -27.47
CA GLY A 632 9.33 13.55 -28.83
C GLY A 632 8.08 12.67 -29.03
N ARG A 633 7.44 12.80 -30.20
CA ARG A 633 6.18 12.09 -30.47
C ARG A 633 6.39 10.58 -30.67
N ASN A 634 7.51 10.20 -31.27
CA ASN A 634 7.83 8.82 -31.64
C ASN A 634 9.08 8.31 -30.91
N ASP A 635 9.65 9.13 -30.04
CA ASP A 635 10.83 8.78 -29.27
C ASP A 635 10.39 8.08 -27.99
N HIS A 636 11.22 7.18 -27.46
CA HIS A 636 10.97 6.49 -26.21
C HIS A 636 12.22 6.50 -25.33
N ALA A 637 12.05 6.29 -24.03
CA ALA A 637 13.13 6.37 -23.05
C ALA A 637 14.32 5.45 -23.39
N GLY A 638 14.09 4.29 -24.01
CA GLY A 638 15.17 3.37 -24.42
C GLY A 638 16.17 3.95 -25.42
N MET A 639 15.77 4.94 -26.23
CA MET A 639 16.72 5.68 -27.10
C MET A 639 17.72 6.53 -26.30
N TYR A 640 17.43 6.74 -25.01
CA TYR A 640 18.14 7.63 -24.10
C TYR A 640 18.66 6.89 -22.87
N GLY A 641 18.94 5.58 -23.02
CA GLY A 641 19.65 4.77 -22.01
C GLY A 641 18.79 4.27 -20.85
N PHE A 642 17.49 4.03 -21.09
CA PHE A 642 16.61 3.34 -20.14
C PHE A 642 16.35 1.90 -20.60
N ASP A 643 16.80 0.91 -19.83
CA ASP A 643 16.62 -0.52 -20.16
C ASP A 643 15.14 -0.94 -20.14
N PHE A 644 14.39 -0.43 -19.16
CA PHE A 644 12.97 -0.71 -18.98
C PHE A 644 12.13 0.56 -19.14
N HIS A 645 11.15 0.52 -20.04
CA HIS A 645 10.33 1.68 -20.37
C HIS A 645 8.97 1.33 -20.99
N ASP A 646 8.04 2.28 -20.95
CA ASP A 646 6.68 2.12 -21.49
C ASP A 646 6.52 2.58 -22.95
N GLY A 647 7.63 2.91 -23.61
CA GLY A 647 7.63 3.36 -25.00
C GLY A 647 7.38 4.86 -25.12
N SER A 648 6.77 5.29 -26.24
CA SER A 648 6.52 6.70 -26.56
C SER A 648 5.27 7.28 -25.89
N THR A 649 5.18 7.17 -24.56
CA THR A 649 4.04 7.65 -23.79
C THR A 649 3.96 9.18 -23.75
N GLN A 650 2.74 9.74 -23.61
CA GLN A 650 2.47 11.18 -23.66
C GLN A 650 1.61 11.58 -22.43
N ASN A 651 0.73 12.58 -22.50
CA ASN A 651 -0.19 12.89 -21.39
C ASN A 651 -1.33 11.87 -21.20
N LYS A 652 -1.61 11.04 -22.22
CA LYS A 652 -2.69 10.07 -22.15
C LYS A 652 -2.19 8.81 -21.45
N CYS A 653 -2.88 8.44 -20.37
CA CYS A 653 -2.75 7.18 -19.65
C CYS A 653 -3.96 6.26 -19.94
N ASN A 654 -3.84 4.99 -19.59
CA ASN A 654 -4.91 3.99 -19.67
C ASN A 654 -5.57 3.70 -18.31
N GLY A 655 -5.58 4.68 -17.41
CA GLY A 655 -6.12 4.55 -16.06
C GLY A 655 -7.59 4.11 -16.03
N THR A 656 -7.92 3.31 -15.02
CA THR A 656 -9.27 2.77 -14.75
C THR A 656 -9.83 3.37 -13.46
N GLU A 657 -11.06 3.00 -13.09
CA GLU A 657 -11.64 3.40 -11.80
C GLU A 657 -10.89 2.78 -10.62
N THR A 658 -10.32 1.60 -10.79
CA THR A 658 -9.57 0.89 -9.74
C THR A 658 -8.08 1.19 -9.76
N ASP A 659 -7.55 1.68 -10.88
CA ASP A 659 -6.16 2.10 -11.07
C ASP A 659 -6.12 3.44 -11.82
N PRO A 660 -6.61 4.52 -11.19
CA PRO A 660 -6.67 5.82 -11.83
C PRO A 660 -5.27 6.29 -12.19
N LYS A 661 -5.13 6.88 -13.38
CA LYS A 661 -3.83 7.35 -13.89
C LYS A 661 -2.72 6.28 -13.93
N GLU A 662 -3.08 5.00 -13.86
CA GLU A 662 -2.13 3.88 -13.77
C GLU A 662 -1.22 3.97 -12.53
N ILE A 663 -1.62 4.69 -11.46
CA ILE A 663 -0.79 4.96 -10.29
C ILE A 663 -0.25 3.67 -9.66
N PHE A 664 -1.11 2.68 -9.45
CA PHE A 664 -0.77 1.47 -8.70
C PHE A 664 -0.07 0.44 -9.58
N SER A 665 -0.56 0.20 -10.81
CA SER A 665 0.13 -0.72 -11.73
C SER A 665 1.48 -0.20 -12.17
N LEU A 666 1.67 1.12 -12.29
CA LEU A 666 2.98 1.73 -12.52
C LEU A 666 3.93 1.45 -11.35
N THR A 667 3.44 1.61 -10.13
CA THR A 667 4.20 1.39 -8.90
C THR A 667 4.58 -0.07 -8.73
N GLU A 668 3.64 -0.99 -8.94
CA GLU A 668 3.88 -2.44 -8.90
C GLU A 668 4.96 -2.87 -9.90
N ARG A 669 4.91 -2.36 -11.14
CA ARG A 669 5.96 -2.64 -12.15
C ARG A 669 7.31 -2.06 -11.75
N GLY A 670 7.33 -0.89 -11.12
CA GLY A 670 8.56 -0.33 -10.54
C GLY A 670 9.12 -1.19 -9.42
N ILE A 671 8.28 -1.66 -8.50
CA ILE A 671 8.65 -2.58 -7.42
C ILE A 671 9.24 -3.86 -7.98
N ARG A 672 8.59 -4.47 -8.97
CA ARG A 672 9.10 -5.65 -9.66
C ARG A 672 10.47 -5.40 -10.29
N PHE A 673 10.67 -4.24 -10.92
CA PHE A 673 11.98 -3.85 -11.46
C PHE A 673 13.06 -3.74 -10.36
N MET A 674 12.72 -3.18 -9.19
CA MET A 674 13.64 -3.15 -8.04
C MET A 674 14.00 -4.57 -7.59
N GLU A 675 13.00 -5.44 -7.45
CA GLU A 675 13.19 -6.85 -7.06
C GLU A 675 14.10 -7.60 -8.05
N GLU A 676 13.84 -7.46 -9.36
CA GLU A 676 14.65 -8.06 -10.41
C GLU A 676 16.10 -7.54 -10.39
N SER A 677 16.29 -6.24 -10.16
CA SER A 677 17.62 -5.62 -10.09
C SER A 677 18.41 -6.06 -8.85
N VAL A 678 17.76 -6.12 -7.69
CA VAL A 678 18.34 -6.63 -6.43
C VAL A 678 18.72 -8.10 -6.59
N ASN A 679 17.85 -8.92 -7.16
CA ASN A 679 18.12 -10.33 -7.42
C ASN A 679 19.30 -10.54 -8.37
N ALA A 680 19.48 -9.63 -9.33
CA ALA A 680 20.64 -9.63 -10.23
C ALA A 680 21.93 -9.07 -9.61
N GLY A 681 21.87 -8.55 -8.38
CA GLY A 681 23.01 -7.93 -7.68
C GLY A 681 23.51 -6.67 -8.37
N LYS A 682 22.62 -5.90 -9.03
CA LYS A 682 22.98 -4.67 -9.75
C LYS A 682 22.37 -3.44 -9.06
N PRO A 683 23.10 -2.31 -9.00
CA PRO A 683 22.50 -1.05 -8.60
C PRO A 683 21.49 -0.62 -9.66
N PHE A 684 20.44 0.07 -9.25
CA PHE A 684 19.39 0.49 -10.17
C PHE A 684 19.00 1.97 -10.04
N TYR A 685 18.52 2.50 -11.16
CA TYR A 685 17.82 3.77 -11.22
C TYR A 685 16.39 3.50 -11.68
N LEU A 686 15.43 3.85 -10.85
CA LEU A 686 14.01 3.78 -11.16
C LEU A 686 13.43 5.18 -11.16
N GLN A 687 12.93 5.65 -12.30
CA GLN A 687 12.06 6.81 -12.37
C GLN A 687 10.59 6.35 -12.52
N LEU A 688 9.82 6.54 -11.46
CA LEU A 688 8.35 6.43 -11.47
C LEU A 688 7.77 7.75 -11.96
N SER A 689 7.59 7.85 -13.27
CA SER A 689 7.15 9.07 -13.95
C SER A 689 5.62 9.10 -14.02
N HIS A 690 4.96 9.46 -12.93
CA HIS A 690 3.50 9.39 -12.82
C HIS A 690 2.80 10.31 -13.84
N TYR A 691 1.62 9.87 -14.29
CA TYR A 691 0.64 10.74 -14.98
C TYR A 691 -0.20 11.56 -13.99
N ALA A 692 -0.27 11.10 -12.73
CA ALA A 692 -0.86 11.85 -11.64
C ALA A 692 0.06 13.05 -11.31
N VAL A 693 -0.47 14.24 -11.11
CA VAL A 693 -1.87 14.64 -10.88
C VAL A 693 -2.46 15.43 -12.06
N HIS A 694 -2.02 15.15 -13.29
CA HIS A 694 -2.44 15.89 -14.48
C HIS A 694 -3.90 15.61 -14.88
N ALA A 695 -4.57 16.64 -15.42
CA ALA A 695 -5.94 16.55 -15.90
C ALA A 695 -6.11 15.55 -17.09
N PRO A 696 -7.29 14.94 -17.31
CA PRO A 696 -8.48 15.02 -16.46
C PRO A 696 -8.24 14.33 -15.11
N VAL A 697 -8.83 14.84 -14.03
CA VAL A 697 -8.73 14.25 -12.69
C VAL A 697 -9.34 12.85 -12.72
N GLN A 698 -8.62 11.88 -12.18
CA GLN A 698 -9.06 10.50 -12.01
C GLN A 698 -8.55 10.04 -10.65
N SER A 699 -9.45 9.49 -9.85
CA SER A 699 -9.19 9.06 -8.48
C SER A 699 -10.09 7.87 -8.20
N ARG A 700 -9.69 7.01 -7.26
CA ARG A 700 -10.55 5.92 -6.86
C ARG A 700 -11.79 6.44 -6.13
N PRO A 701 -12.98 5.84 -6.31
CA PRO A 701 -14.21 6.29 -5.65
C PRO A 701 -14.07 6.43 -4.13
N GLU A 702 -13.35 5.51 -3.49
CA GLU A 702 -13.03 5.52 -2.07
C GLU A 702 -12.24 6.78 -1.66
N SER A 703 -11.22 7.15 -2.44
CA SER A 703 -10.41 8.34 -2.21
C SER A 703 -11.23 9.61 -2.40
N ILE A 704 -12.12 9.66 -3.41
CA ILE A 704 -13.06 10.78 -3.57
C ILE A 704 -13.98 10.86 -2.35
N GLY A 705 -14.60 9.74 -1.96
CA GLY A 705 -15.53 9.66 -0.84
C GLY A 705 -14.90 10.06 0.50
N LYS A 706 -13.59 9.84 0.69
CA LYS A 706 -12.85 10.35 1.85
C LYS A 706 -12.88 11.88 1.91
N PHE A 707 -12.57 12.56 0.79
CA PHE A 707 -12.51 14.01 0.75
C PHE A 707 -13.87 14.70 0.60
N GLU A 708 -14.90 14.01 0.09
CA GLU A 708 -16.28 14.51 0.11
C GLU A 708 -16.86 14.59 1.53
N LYS A 709 -16.41 13.70 2.43
CA LYS A 709 -16.78 13.72 3.86
C LYS A 709 -15.95 14.72 4.67
N ALA A 710 -14.77 15.09 4.19
CA ALA A 710 -13.92 16.08 4.82
C ALA A 710 -14.45 17.49 4.57
N SER A 711 -14.20 18.40 5.53
CA SER A 711 -14.48 19.82 5.29
C SER A 711 -13.51 20.37 4.23
N PRO A 712 -14.00 20.94 3.11
CA PRO A 712 -13.12 21.53 2.12
C PRO A 712 -12.34 22.71 2.70
N GLY A 713 -11.12 22.91 2.21
CA GLY A 713 -10.30 24.07 2.55
C GLY A 713 -10.88 25.39 2.01
N GLY A 714 -10.17 26.49 2.25
CA GLY A 714 -10.46 27.78 1.61
C GLY A 714 -9.83 27.91 0.22
N ILE A 715 -8.67 27.29 0.02
CA ILE A 715 -7.92 27.30 -1.24
C ILE A 715 -8.18 26.01 -2.01
N HIS A 716 -7.92 24.87 -1.37
CA HIS A 716 -8.07 23.55 -1.98
C HIS A 716 -9.43 22.96 -1.57
N THR A 717 -10.29 22.69 -2.56
CA THR A 717 -11.69 22.29 -2.29
C THR A 717 -12.17 21.08 -3.08
N ALA A 718 -11.44 20.71 -4.13
CA ALA A 718 -11.85 19.68 -5.06
C ALA A 718 -11.54 18.28 -4.50
N ALA A 719 -12.57 17.57 -4.04
CA ALA A 719 -12.45 16.24 -3.43
C ALA A 719 -11.90 15.19 -4.40
N ASP A 720 -12.24 15.29 -5.69
CA ASP A 720 -11.69 14.44 -6.74
C ASP A 720 -10.17 14.65 -6.88
N TYR A 721 -9.70 15.89 -6.94
CA TYR A 721 -8.27 16.19 -7.01
C TYR A 721 -7.52 15.77 -5.74
N ALA A 722 -8.14 15.99 -4.57
CA ALA A 722 -7.61 15.53 -3.28
C ALA A 722 -7.48 13.99 -3.24
N GLY A 723 -8.46 13.29 -3.78
CA GLY A 723 -8.40 11.83 -3.94
C GLY A 723 -7.24 11.39 -4.84
N MET A 724 -6.94 12.11 -5.93
CA MET A 724 -5.83 11.79 -6.82
C MET A 724 -4.46 12.04 -6.15
N THR A 725 -4.35 13.10 -5.34
CA THR A 725 -3.14 13.35 -4.53
C THR A 725 -2.94 12.27 -3.47
N TRP A 726 -4.03 11.79 -2.86
CA TRP A 726 -4.01 10.71 -1.89
C TRP A 726 -3.60 9.38 -2.55
N ASP A 727 -4.17 9.04 -3.71
CA ASP A 727 -3.81 7.82 -4.44
C ASP A 727 -2.33 7.82 -4.82
N LEU A 728 -1.80 8.96 -5.28
CA LEU A 728 -0.37 9.10 -5.55
C LEU A 728 0.46 8.90 -4.28
N ASP A 729 0.10 9.55 -3.17
CA ASP A 729 0.79 9.40 -1.89
C ASP A 729 0.76 7.95 -1.36
N SER A 730 -0.37 7.25 -1.49
CA SER A 730 -0.51 5.83 -1.14
C SER A 730 0.43 4.94 -1.96
N SER A 731 0.73 5.30 -3.21
CA SER A 731 1.71 4.54 -4.00
C SER A 731 3.13 4.67 -3.46
N LEU A 732 3.49 5.81 -2.84
CA LEU A 732 4.78 5.97 -2.17
C LEU A 732 4.92 5.01 -0.98
N HIS A 733 3.82 4.72 -0.27
CA HIS A 733 3.83 3.72 0.79
C HIS A 733 4.29 2.35 0.27
N GLN A 734 3.78 1.91 -0.88
CA GLN A 734 4.16 0.63 -1.49
C GLN A 734 5.65 0.60 -1.87
N VAL A 735 6.18 1.73 -2.36
CA VAL A 735 7.62 1.86 -2.64
C VAL A 735 8.42 1.72 -1.35
N PHE A 736 8.06 2.41 -0.28
CA PHE A 736 8.78 2.32 1.01
C PHE A 736 8.76 0.90 1.57
N GLN A 737 7.60 0.23 1.53
CA GLN A 737 7.47 -1.17 1.94
C GLN A 737 8.34 -2.10 1.10
N ALA A 738 8.44 -1.87 -0.22
CA ALA A 738 9.30 -2.66 -1.08
C ALA A 738 10.79 -2.46 -0.74
N LEU A 739 11.22 -1.22 -0.46
CA LEU A 739 12.60 -0.93 -0.06
C LEU A 739 12.97 -1.62 1.26
N GLU A 740 12.06 -1.60 2.23
CA GLU A 740 12.22 -2.25 3.53
C GLU A 740 12.23 -3.77 3.38
N ARG A 741 11.27 -4.35 2.65
CA ARG A 741 11.19 -5.78 2.33
C ARG A 741 12.46 -6.30 1.64
N LEU A 742 13.03 -5.52 0.73
CA LEU A 742 14.24 -5.87 -0.01
C LEU A 742 15.54 -5.65 0.79
N GLY A 743 15.47 -5.04 1.97
CA GLY A 743 16.65 -4.75 2.80
C GLY A 743 17.60 -3.73 2.15
N ILE A 744 17.09 -2.88 1.26
CA ILE A 744 17.90 -1.90 0.51
C ILE A 744 17.63 -0.44 0.91
N THR A 745 16.77 -0.22 1.91
CA THR A 745 16.44 1.12 2.42
C THR A 745 17.68 1.96 2.71
N ASP A 746 18.67 1.40 3.42
CA ASP A 746 19.89 2.11 3.81
C ASP A 746 20.92 2.27 2.69
N ASN A 747 20.61 1.76 1.49
CA ASN A 747 21.42 1.92 0.28
C ASN A 747 20.62 2.57 -0.87
N THR A 748 19.47 3.18 -0.59
CA THR A 748 18.60 3.73 -1.64
C THR A 748 18.26 5.19 -1.38
N TYR A 749 18.56 6.06 -2.34
CA TYR A 749 18.04 7.42 -2.36
C TYR A 749 16.61 7.43 -2.89
N VAL A 750 15.69 8.07 -2.16
CA VAL A 750 14.33 8.31 -2.62
C VAL A 750 14.11 9.80 -2.79
N VAL A 751 13.74 10.19 -4.01
CA VAL A 751 13.56 11.59 -4.42
C VAL A 751 12.13 11.77 -4.90
N PHE A 752 11.42 12.77 -4.39
CA PHE A 752 10.12 13.18 -4.88
C PHE A 752 10.19 14.60 -5.47
N MET A 753 9.69 14.79 -6.70
CA MET A 753 9.57 16.12 -7.32
C MET A 753 8.34 16.19 -8.25
N SER A 754 7.90 17.40 -8.61
CA SER A 754 6.92 17.66 -9.69
C SER A 754 7.54 18.35 -10.91
N ASP A 755 7.00 18.09 -12.11
CA ASP A 755 7.52 18.65 -13.36
C ASP A 755 7.10 20.10 -13.67
N ASN A 756 6.14 20.64 -12.96
CA ASN A 756 5.78 22.07 -12.92
C ASN A 756 4.72 22.32 -11.85
N GLY A 757 4.41 23.59 -11.58
CA GLY A 757 3.33 23.94 -10.64
C GLY A 757 1.94 23.51 -11.10
N ALA A 758 0.96 23.52 -10.18
CA ALA A 758 -0.41 23.14 -10.49
C ALA A 758 -1.11 24.15 -11.38
N GLN A 759 -2.20 23.72 -12.03
CA GLN A 759 -3.10 24.66 -12.71
C GLN A 759 -3.62 25.70 -11.72
N GLY A 760 -3.54 26.97 -12.09
CA GLY A 760 -3.97 28.06 -11.22
C GLY A 760 -3.89 29.41 -11.92
N ASN A 761 -4.74 30.36 -11.53
CA ASN A 761 -4.68 31.74 -12.00
C ASN A 761 -5.21 32.71 -10.93
N ARG A 762 -5.20 34.02 -11.23
CA ARG A 762 -5.69 35.08 -10.32
C ARG A 762 -7.07 34.84 -9.70
N ARG A 763 -7.97 34.12 -10.38
CA ARG A 763 -9.35 33.87 -9.93
C ARG A 763 -9.52 32.54 -9.18
N LYS A 764 -8.58 31.60 -9.34
CA LYS A 764 -8.55 30.28 -8.71
C LYS A 764 -7.09 29.93 -8.37
N PRO A 765 -6.54 30.51 -7.29
CA PRO A 765 -5.13 30.37 -6.99
C PRO A 765 -4.89 29.07 -6.20
N ASN A 766 -4.81 27.93 -6.91
CA ASN A 766 -4.52 26.62 -6.32
C ASN A 766 -3.08 26.48 -5.77
N ASN A 767 -2.23 27.49 -5.95
CA ASN A 767 -0.84 27.48 -5.49
C ASN A 767 -0.60 28.51 -4.36
N THR A 768 -1.65 29.10 -3.80
CA THR A 768 -1.56 30.14 -2.75
C THR A 768 -0.68 29.65 -1.60
N PRO A 769 0.28 30.45 -1.09
CA PRO A 769 0.48 31.90 -1.30
C PRO A 769 1.17 32.28 -2.61
N LEU A 770 1.64 31.31 -3.40
CA LEU A 770 2.31 31.58 -4.65
C LEU A 770 1.33 32.11 -5.70
N PHE A 771 1.82 33.03 -6.52
CA PHE A 771 1.02 33.65 -7.54
C PHE A 771 0.99 32.82 -8.84
N ALA A 772 -0.20 32.72 -9.43
CA ALA A 772 -0.49 32.00 -10.68
C ALA A 772 -0.24 30.47 -10.63
N GLY A 773 0.24 29.87 -11.71
CA GLY A 773 0.22 28.41 -11.92
C GLY A 773 0.86 27.98 -13.23
N LYS A 774 0.67 26.70 -13.59
CA LYS A 774 1.16 26.06 -14.82
C LYS A 774 1.11 26.97 -16.05
N GLY A 775 2.20 27.00 -16.81
CA GLY A 775 2.36 27.82 -18.00
C GLY A 775 2.76 29.28 -17.76
N THR A 776 2.97 29.69 -16.51
CA THR A 776 3.49 31.03 -16.18
C THR A 776 4.84 30.93 -15.47
N LEU A 777 5.67 31.97 -15.59
CA LEU A 777 6.97 32.02 -14.89
C LEU A 777 6.92 32.73 -13.53
N PHE A 778 5.71 32.99 -13.02
CA PHE A 778 5.49 33.36 -11.62
C PHE A 778 5.74 32.14 -10.70
N GLU A 779 5.96 32.35 -9.41
CA GLU A 779 6.34 31.31 -8.43
C GLU A 779 5.38 30.11 -8.49
N GLY A 780 4.07 30.33 -8.63
CA GLY A 780 3.10 29.24 -8.67
C GLY A 780 3.19 28.33 -9.90
N GLY A 781 3.88 28.75 -10.96
CA GLY A 781 4.08 27.95 -12.16
C GLY A 781 5.38 27.15 -12.19
N ILE A 782 6.40 27.58 -11.44
CA ILE A 782 7.75 27.01 -11.49
C ILE A 782 8.25 26.48 -10.14
N ARG A 783 7.72 26.92 -8.99
CA ARG A 783 8.09 26.36 -7.68
C ARG A 783 7.31 25.08 -7.44
N VAL A 784 7.98 24.03 -6.98
CA VAL A 784 7.43 22.66 -6.88
C VAL A 784 7.91 21.97 -5.60
N PRO A 785 7.18 20.96 -5.08
CA PRO A 785 7.68 20.17 -3.96
C PRO A 785 8.93 19.41 -4.37
N LEU A 786 9.95 19.40 -3.49
CA LEU A 786 11.13 18.55 -3.61
C LEU A 786 11.50 18.02 -2.23
N MET A 787 11.55 16.70 -2.11
CA MET A 787 11.91 15.98 -0.89
C MET A 787 12.92 14.90 -1.26
N ILE A 788 13.99 14.79 -0.49
CA ILE A 788 15.06 13.82 -0.74
C ILE A 788 15.42 13.12 0.56
N ALA A 789 15.33 11.80 0.60
CA ALA A 789 15.78 10.97 1.71
C ALA A 789 16.72 9.86 1.21
N GLY A 790 17.56 9.33 2.09
CA GLY A 790 18.48 8.25 1.74
C GLY A 790 19.82 8.32 2.48
N PRO A 791 20.81 7.53 2.03
CA PRO A 791 22.09 7.37 2.73
C PRO A 791 22.80 8.70 2.98
N GLY A 792 23.08 9.01 4.25
CA GLY A 792 23.84 10.19 4.66
C GLY A 792 23.09 11.54 4.58
N ILE A 793 21.84 11.55 4.14
CA ILE A 793 21.03 12.78 4.05
C ILE A 793 20.57 13.21 5.46
N LYS A 794 20.71 14.51 5.74
CA LYS A 794 20.25 15.14 6.98
C LYS A 794 18.77 15.46 6.91
N THR A 795 18.09 15.32 8.04
CA THR A 795 16.69 15.67 8.17
C THR A 795 16.53 17.18 8.34
N GLY A 796 15.51 17.77 7.72
CA GLY A 796 15.16 19.18 7.92
C GLY A 796 14.74 19.92 6.66
N TYR A 797 14.84 21.26 6.72
CA TYR A 797 14.47 22.16 5.63
C TYR A 797 15.69 22.89 5.07
N CYS A 798 15.71 23.04 3.75
CA CYS A 798 16.71 23.82 3.03
C CYS A 798 16.00 24.94 2.24
N SER A 799 16.33 26.19 2.54
CA SER A 799 15.80 27.37 1.83
C SER A 799 16.65 27.78 0.63
N THR A 800 17.76 27.11 0.35
CA THR A 800 18.60 27.42 -0.83
C THR A 800 17.83 27.13 -2.11
N ALA A 801 17.84 28.09 -3.06
CA ALA A 801 17.24 27.92 -4.36
C ALA A 801 17.90 26.78 -5.15
N VAL A 802 17.11 25.75 -5.47
CA VAL A 802 17.52 24.60 -6.28
C VAL A 802 16.60 24.41 -7.47
N CYS A 803 17.10 23.77 -8.54
CA CYS A 803 16.33 23.51 -9.74
C CYS A 803 16.36 22.01 -10.09
N GLY A 804 15.32 21.51 -10.77
CA GLY A 804 15.29 20.12 -11.24
C GLY A 804 16.47 19.75 -12.15
N THR A 805 17.12 20.71 -12.81
CA THR A 805 18.36 20.45 -13.54
C THR A 805 19.48 19.96 -12.63
N ASP A 806 19.53 20.39 -11.37
CA ASP A 806 20.54 19.99 -10.38
C ASP A 806 20.47 18.50 -10.01
N LEU A 807 19.31 17.86 -10.19
CA LEU A 807 19.15 16.41 -9.98
C LEU A 807 20.01 15.60 -10.96
N PHE A 808 20.31 16.13 -12.15
CA PHE A 808 21.21 15.47 -13.10
C PHE A 808 22.63 15.28 -12.54
N ALA A 809 23.27 16.36 -12.08
CA ALA A 809 24.60 16.30 -11.48
C ALA A 809 24.59 15.54 -10.15
N THR A 810 23.52 15.66 -9.37
CA THR A 810 23.36 14.94 -8.09
C THR A 810 23.28 13.43 -8.30
N PHE A 811 22.43 12.96 -9.22
CA PHE A 811 22.29 11.53 -9.51
C PHE A 811 23.53 10.96 -10.21
N ALA A 812 24.19 11.74 -11.06
CA ALA A 812 25.49 11.37 -11.62
C ALA A 812 26.53 11.17 -10.50
N THR A 813 26.61 12.12 -9.56
CA THR A 813 27.53 12.03 -8.42
C THR A 813 27.25 10.79 -7.56
N TRP A 814 26.00 10.51 -7.22
CA TRP A 814 25.65 9.32 -6.42
C TRP A 814 25.94 8.00 -7.13
N SER A 815 25.83 7.96 -8.46
CA SER A 815 26.13 6.77 -9.26
C SER A 815 27.63 6.59 -9.56
N GLY A 816 28.45 7.58 -9.22
CA GLY A 816 29.86 7.66 -9.60
C GLY A 816 30.08 8.13 -11.04
N ALA A 817 29.03 8.47 -11.78
CA ALA A 817 29.12 8.99 -13.13
C ALA A 817 29.67 10.43 -13.12
N SER A 818 30.46 10.77 -14.14
CA SER A 818 30.83 12.16 -14.40
C SER A 818 29.78 12.82 -15.29
N ALA A 819 29.28 13.98 -14.86
CA ALA A 819 28.34 14.79 -15.63
C ALA A 819 28.93 16.18 -15.86
N GLU A 820 29.01 16.60 -17.13
CA GLU A 820 29.36 17.97 -17.50
C GLU A 820 28.09 18.78 -17.77
N SER A 821 27.75 19.70 -16.87
CA SER A 821 26.76 20.74 -17.15
C SER A 821 27.08 22.01 -16.35
N GLU A 822 27.02 23.16 -17.03
CA GLU A 822 27.16 24.47 -16.40
C GLU A 822 25.89 24.90 -15.64
N ASN A 823 24.77 24.23 -15.91
CA ASN A 823 23.42 24.58 -15.44
C ASN A 823 22.85 23.57 -14.43
N SER A 824 23.69 22.65 -13.96
CA SER A 824 23.36 21.62 -12.98
C SER A 824 24.45 21.60 -11.92
N VAL A 825 24.06 21.69 -10.65
CA VAL A 825 24.97 21.65 -9.50
C VAL A 825 24.63 20.44 -8.63
N ASP A 826 25.64 19.73 -8.14
CA ASP A 826 25.43 18.63 -7.18
C ASP A 826 24.87 19.18 -5.85
N LEU A 827 23.72 18.64 -5.43
CA LEU A 827 23.04 19.03 -4.20
C LEU A 827 23.56 18.29 -2.97
N THR A 828 24.43 17.29 -3.12
CA THR A 828 24.97 16.47 -2.03
C THR A 828 25.54 17.31 -0.87
N PRO A 829 26.26 18.43 -1.09
CA PRO A 829 26.72 19.27 0.01
C PRO A 829 25.58 19.88 0.85
N LEU A 830 24.47 20.26 0.23
CA LEU A 830 23.29 20.76 0.96
C LEU A 830 22.62 19.63 1.76
N LEU A 831 22.58 18.43 1.21
CA LEU A 831 21.91 17.27 1.79
C LEU A 831 22.68 16.65 2.96
N THR A 832 24.02 16.74 2.98
CA THR A 832 24.88 16.03 3.94
C THR A 832 25.41 16.92 5.07
N GLY A 833 24.89 18.16 5.20
CA GLY A 833 25.32 19.12 6.23
C GLY A 833 26.63 19.85 5.88
N GLN A 834 27.04 19.83 4.61
CA GLN A 834 28.23 20.49 4.10
C GLN A 834 27.89 21.73 3.26
N ALA A 835 26.80 22.42 3.58
CA ALA A 835 26.23 23.51 2.77
C ALA A 835 27.23 24.64 2.44
N LYS A 836 28.29 24.84 3.24
CA LYS A 836 29.38 25.79 2.93
C LYS A 836 30.18 25.45 1.67
N GLN A 837 30.12 24.20 1.22
CA GLN A 837 30.76 23.72 0.00
C GLN A 837 29.82 23.80 -1.21
N PHE A 838 28.54 24.11 -1.00
CA PHE A 838 27.60 24.33 -2.09
C PHE A 838 27.85 25.71 -2.70
N GLU A 839 28.08 25.74 -4.01
CA GLU A 839 28.23 26.97 -4.78
C GLU A 839 27.39 26.88 -6.06
N ARG A 840 26.39 27.76 -6.17
CA ARG A 840 25.66 27.94 -7.42
C ARG A 840 26.43 28.89 -8.32
N LYS A 841 27.05 28.35 -9.37
CA LYS A 841 27.89 29.11 -10.31
C LYS A 841 27.12 30.04 -11.24
N GLN A 842 25.85 29.73 -11.49
CA GLN A 842 25.01 30.41 -12.48
C GLN A 842 23.62 30.71 -11.91
N GLU A 843 23.08 31.87 -12.23
CA GLU A 843 21.71 32.23 -11.88
C GLU A 843 20.70 31.30 -12.57
N LEU A 844 19.57 31.06 -11.91
CA LEU A 844 18.51 30.21 -12.44
C LEU A 844 17.73 30.97 -13.51
N LEU A 845 17.81 30.47 -14.75
CA LEU A 845 17.15 31.06 -15.92
C LEU A 845 15.97 30.19 -16.36
N PHE A 846 14.78 30.81 -16.40
CA PHE A 846 13.55 30.20 -16.92
C PHE A 846 13.10 30.96 -18.16
N HIS A 847 12.93 30.24 -19.28
CA HIS A 847 12.66 30.87 -20.56
C HIS A 847 11.47 30.22 -21.26
N TYR A 848 10.40 30.98 -21.42
CA TYR A 848 9.17 30.55 -22.09
C TYR A 848 8.80 31.58 -23.18
N PRO A 849 9.41 31.51 -24.36
CA PRO A 849 9.28 32.53 -25.39
C PRO A 849 8.05 32.29 -26.29
N HIS A 850 6.94 31.81 -25.71
CA HIS A 850 5.76 31.36 -26.45
C HIS A 850 4.48 32.01 -25.93
N TYR A 851 3.52 32.24 -26.82
CA TYR A 851 2.13 32.45 -26.39
C TYR A 851 1.51 31.11 -26.00
N GLY A 852 0.89 31.04 -24.82
CA GLY A 852 0.18 29.84 -24.36
C GLY A 852 -1.24 29.72 -24.93
N GLN A 853 -1.94 28.66 -24.51
CA GLN A 853 -3.36 28.40 -24.86
C GLN A 853 -4.36 29.31 -24.11
N GLY A 854 -3.88 30.17 -23.20
CA GLY A 854 -4.68 31.12 -22.41
C GLY A 854 -4.08 32.54 -22.41
N PRO A 855 -4.12 33.29 -21.29
CA PRO A 855 -3.61 34.66 -21.23
C PRO A 855 -2.08 34.76 -21.18
N GLN A 856 -1.34 33.64 -21.35
CA GLN A 856 0.11 33.60 -21.22
C GLN A 856 0.80 34.31 -22.40
N THR A 857 1.70 35.23 -22.07
CA THR A 857 2.58 35.95 -23.00
C THR A 857 4.00 35.34 -22.95
N PRO A 858 4.82 35.56 -23.98
CA PRO A 858 6.24 35.20 -23.94
C PRO A 858 6.95 35.87 -22.75
N GLN A 859 7.60 35.07 -21.91
CA GLN A 859 8.21 35.52 -20.66
C GLN A 859 9.61 34.95 -20.45
N THR A 860 10.40 35.64 -19.63
CA THR A 860 11.67 35.14 -19.09
C THR A 860 11.79 35.54 -17.63
N ALA A 861 12.17 34.59 -16.78
CA ALA A 861 12.47 34.85 -15.38
C ALA A 861 13.93 34.51 -15.09
N LEU A 862 14.55 35.33 -14.25
CA LEU A 862 15.87 35.10 -13.68
C LEU A 862 15.75 35.15 -12.16
N ILE A 863 16.26 34.14 -11.47
CA ILE A 863 16.34 34.10 -10.02
C ILE A 863 17.82 34.10 -9.62
N SER A 864 18.20 35.07 -8.79
CA SER A 864 19.52 35.23 -8.19
C SER A 864 19.31 35.57 -6.73
N ASP A 865 19.78 34.69 -5.84
CA ASP A 865 19.57 34.79 -4.39
C ASP A 865 18.07 34.97 -4.06
N GLU A 866 17.72 35.96 -3.24
CA GLU A 866 16.34 36.27 -2.88
C GLU A 866 15.58 37.08 -3.95
N TRP A 867 16.20 37.40 -5.08
CA TRP A 867 15.63 38.30 -6.09
C TRP A 867 15.18 37.56 -7.34
N LYS A 868 14.05 38.04 -7.89
CA LYS A 868 13.50 37.56 -9.15
C LYS A 868 13.21 38.71 -10.10
N LEU A 869 13.74 38.62 -11.30
CA LEU A 869 13.40 39.49 -12.42
C LEU A 869 12.49 38.73 -13.39
N LEU A 870 11.29 39.27 -13.66
CA LEU A 870 10.35 38.71 -14.62
C LEU A 870 10.14 39.69 -15.78
N LYS A 871 10.56 39.29 -16.98
CA LYS A 871 10.40 40.03 -18.23
C LYS A 871 9.20 39.52 -19.02
N ASP A 872 8.29 40.41 -19.34
CA ASP A 872 7.20 40.18 -20.29
C ASP A 872 7.58 40.83 -21.64
N TRP A 873 7.81 39.98 -22.63
CA TRP A 873 8.27 40.42 -23.95
C TRP A 873 7.15 41.07 -24.77
N ASP A 874 5.87 40.71 -24.55
CA ASP A 874 4.74 41.28 -25.28
C ASP A 874 4.40 42.69 -24.79
N ALA A 875 4.51 42.90 -23.48
CA ALA A 875 4.36 44.20 -22.85
C ALA A 875 5.62 45.07 -22.99
N GLY A 876 6.78 44.46 -23.21
CA GLY A 876 8.08 45.15 -23.19
C GLY A 876 8.43 45.69 -21.80
N THR A 877 7.96 45.03 -20.75
CA THR A 877 8.18 45.46 -19.35
C THR A 877 8.89 44.35 -18.56
N SER A 878 9.60 44.73 -17.51
CA SER A 878 10.17 43.79 -16.54
C SER A 878 9.82 44.24 -15.14
N LYS A 879 9.62 43.28 -14.23
CA LYS A 879 9.30 43.52 -12.83
C LYS A 879 10.33 42.84 -11.94
N LEU A 880 10.65 43.48 -10.83
CA LEU A 880 11.60 42.96 -9.84
C LEU A 880 10.85 42.62 -8.55
N PHE A 881 11.08 41.41 -8.04
CA PHE A 881 10.48 40.93 -6.79
C PHE A 881 11.56 40.47 -5.82
N ASN A 882 11.32 40.64 -4.52
CA ASN A 882 12.12 40.07 -3.45
C ASN A 882 11.31 38.90 -2.86
N LEU A 883 11.74 37.67 -3.09
CA LEU A 883 10.99 36.46 -2.78
C LEU A 883 10.97 36.14 -1.27
N ASP A 884 11.95 36.60 -0.51
CA ASP A 884 11.99 36.45 0.96
C ASP A 884 10.90 37.25 1.65
N THR A 885 10.56 38.43 1.11
CA THR A 885 9.56 39.33 1.70
C THR A 885 8.23 39.36 0.94
N ASP A 886 8.19 38.82 -0.28
CA ASP A 886 7.03 38.84 -1.18
C ASP A 886 7.01 37.59 -2.09
N ILE A 887 6.87 36.42 -1.48
CA ILE A 887 6.76 35.11 -2.18
C ILE A 887 5.56 35.05 -3.15
N GLY A 888 4.55 35.89 -2.94
CA GLY A 888 3.38 36.04 -3.80
C GLY A 888 3.57 37.01 -4.98
N GLU A 889 4.77 37.58 -5.16
CA GLU A 889 5.10 38.50 -6.27
C GLU A 889 4.08 39.65 -6.43
N THR A 890 3.63 40.21 -5.31
CA THR A 890 2.57 41.20 -5.26
C THR A 890 3.07 42.63 -5.52
N LYS A 891 4.33 42.92 -5.23
CA LYS A 891 4.92 44.26 -5.27
C LYS A 891 6.16 44.33 -6.17
N ASP A 892 6.01 45.02 -7.30
CA ASP A 892 7.15 45.35 -8.17
C ASP A 892 8.07 46.39 -7.52
N ARG A 893 9.32 46.00 -7.27
CA ARG A 893 10.38 46.79 -6.64
C ARG A 893 11.31 47.47 -7.65
N SER A 894 11.06 47.35 -8.96
CA SER A 894 11.97 47.88 -10.01
C SER A 894 12.31 49.36 -9.87
N ARG A 895 11.36 50.17 -9.36
CA ARG A 895 11.55 51.61 -9.10
C ARG A 895 12.18 51.91 -7.75
N GLU A 896 12.00 51.02 -6.77
CA GLU A 896 12.52 51.17 -5.41
C GLU A 896 13.98 50.69 -5.32
N GLU A 897 14.36 49.72 -6.16
CA GLU A 897 15.69 49.09 -6.21
C GLU A 897 16.32 49.21 -7.62
N PRO A 898 16.55 50.43 -8.15
CA PRO A 898 16.90 50.64 -9.56
C PRO A 898 18.28 50.06 -9.93
N GLU A 899 19.25 50.07 -9.02
CA GLU A 899 20.59 49.48 -9.26
C GLU A 899 20.51 47.97 -9.39
N ARG A 900 19.75 47.31 -8.49
CA ARG A 900 19.55 45.85 -8.54
C ARG A 900 18.74 45.42 -9.75
N TYR A 901 17.70 46.19 -10.08
CA TYR A 901 16.95 46.00 -11.32
C TYR A 901 17.88 46.04 -12.54
N ALA A 902 18.74 47.05 -12.64
CA ALA A 902 19.68 47.16 -13.76
C ALA A 902 20.68 46.00 -13.79
N ALA A 903 21.21 45.58 -12.64
CA ALA A 903 22.13 44.45 -12.53
C ALA A 903 21.47 43.13 -12.97
N MET A 904 20.26 42.84 -12.49
CA MET A 904 19.54 41.62 -12.87
C MET A 904 19.12 41.60 -14.34
N VAL A 905 18.83 42.77 -14.93
CA VAL A 905 18.58 42.86 -16.39
C VAL A 905 19.84 42.47 -17.16
N GLN A 906 21.01 42.95 -16.73
CA GLN A 906 22.28 42.58 -17.36
C GLN A 906 22.58 41.09 -17.19
N GLN A 907 22.39 40.53 -15.99
CA GLN A 907 22.53 39.09 -15.74
C GLN A 907 21.58 38.28 -16.65
N MET A 908 20.30 38.67 -16.74
CA MET A 908 19.33 37.98 -17.59
C MET A 908 19.77 38.00 -19.07
N ASP A 909 20.17 39.16 -19.58
CA ASP A 909 20.64 39.29 -20.96
C ASP A 909 21.91 38.48 -21.22
N GLN A 910 22.79 38.34 -20.22
CA GLN A 910 23.99 37.52 -20.29
C GLN A 910 23.64 36.02 -20.33
N ARG A 911 22.80 35.56 -19.39
CA ARG A 911 22.35 34.15 -19.33
C ARG A 911 21.59 33.72 -20.58
N LEU A 912 20.78 34.60 -21.17
CA LEU A 912 20.10 34.33 -22.45
C LEU A 912 21.09 34.16 -23.61
N LYS A 913 22.21 34.89 -23.61
CA LYS A 913 23.28 34.73 -24.63
C LYS A 913 24.05 33.43 -24.43
N GLU A 914 24.46 33.14 -23.20
CA GLU A 914 25.22 31.93 -22.84
C GLU A 914 24.44 30.65 -23.17
N THR A 915 23.14 30.65 -22.90
CA THR A 915 22.26 29.52 -23.25
C THR A 915 21.82 29.51 -24.72
N ASN A 916 22.27 30.48 -25.55
CA ASN A 916 21.87 30.59 -26.95
C ASN A 916 20.34 30.53 -27.15
N ALA A 917 19.63 31.22 -26.26
CA ALA A 917 18.18 31.19 -26.16
C ALA A 917 17.49 31.77 -27.40
N GLN A 918 16.36 31.20 -27.81
CA GLN A 918 15.54 31.74 -28.90
C GLN A 918 14.73 32.95 -28.40
N LEU A 919 15.11 34.16 -28.81
CA LEU A 919 14.46 35.37 -28.35
C LEU A 919 13.16 35.69 -29.11
N PRO A 920 12.10 36.15 -28.43
CA PRO A 920 10.93 36.68 -29.09
C PRO A 920 11.25 37.92 -29.93
N THR A 921 10.77 37.95 -31.18
CA THR A 921 10.96 39.07 -32.11
C THR A 921 9.63 39.67 -32.53
N SER A 922 9.58 40.97 -32.77
CA SER A 922 8.37 41.67 -33.23
C SER A 922 7.81 41.05 -34.51
N ASN A 923 6.48 40.92 -34.56
CA ASN A 923 5.76 40.45 -35.73
C ASN A 923 5.48 41.64 -36.68
N PRO A 924 6.10 41.69 -37.87
CA PRO A 924 5.89 42.80 -38.82
C PRO A 924 4.46 42.86 -39.37
N ASN A 925 3.68 41.77 -39.26
CA ASN A 925 2.30 41.70 -39.74
C ASN A 925 1.26 42.09 -38.68
N TYR A 926 1.69 42.40 -37.45
CA TYR A 926 0.78 42.76 -36.38
C TYR A 926 0.11 44.11 -36.64
N ASP A 927 -1.21 44.11 -36.77
CA ASP A 927 -2.02 45.33 -36.92
C ASP A 927 -2.71 45.67 -35.57
N PRO A 928 -2.25 46.73 -34.86
CA PRO A 928 -2.88 47.16 -33.61
C PRO A 928 -4.30 47.71 -33.80
N THR A 929 -4.69 48.06 -35.02
CA THR A 929 -6.00 48.68 -35.34
C THR A 929 -7.05 47.68 -35.85
N ALA A 930 -6.65 46.46 -36.18
CA ALA A 930 -7.58 45.41 -36.59
C ALA A 930 -8.53 45.02 -35.43
N THR A 931 -9.83 45.19 -35.62
CA THR A 931 -10.88 44.80 -34.64
C THR A 931 -10.84 43.29 -34.35
N GLN A 932 -11.19 42.86 -33.13
CA GLN A 932 -11.19 41.43 -32.74
C GLN A 932 -11.96 40.54 -33.74
N THR A 933 -13.02 41.06 -34.36
CA THR A 933 -13.84 40.38 -35.37
C THR A 933 -13.14 40.22 -36.73
N THR A 934 -12.25 41.14 -37.12
CA THR A 934 -11.43 41.02 -38.35
C THR A 934 -10.22 40.09 -38.13
N ARG A 935 -9.67 40.04 -36.91
CA ARG A 935 -8.56 39.13 -36.54
C ARG A 935 -8.93 37.64 -36.67
N ARG A 936 -10.16 37.25 -36.26
CA ARG A 936 -10.66 35.86 -36.44
C ARG A 936 -10.93 35.48 -37.91
N ARG A 937 -11.28 36.44 -38.78
CA ARG A 937 -11.57 36.16 -40.20
C ARG A 937 -10.31 35.97 -41.05
N ARG A 938 -9.19 36.64 -40.73
CA ARG A 938 -7.93 36.46 -41.47
C ARG A 938 -7.28 35.10 -41.19
N SER A 939 -7.35 34.58 -39.96
CA SER A 939 -6.76 33.27 -39.63
C SER A 939 -7.52 32.07 -40.20
N LEU A 940 -8.80 32.22 -40.54
CA LEU A 940 -9.62 31.19 -41.18
C LEU A 940 -9.46 31.13 -42.71
N ASN A 941 -8.99 32.22 -43.34
CA ASN A 941 -8.86 32.34 -44.79
C ASN A 941 -7.45 31.98 -45.31
N SER A 942 -6.53 31.56 -44.43
CA SER A 942 -5.17 31.13 -44.78
C SER A 942 -4.94 29.62 -44.62
N ASN A 943 -6.00 28.81 -44.71
CA ASN A 943 -5.91 27.34 -44.72
C ASN A 943 -5.57 26.80 -46.11
#